data_AF-A0A9N9BWF0-F1
#
_entry.id   AF-A0A9N9BWF0-F1
#
_cell.length_a   1.000
_cell.length_b   1.000
_cell.length_c   1.000
_cell.angle_alpha   90.00
_cell.angle_beta   90.00
_cell.angle_gamma   90.00
#
_symmetry.space_group_name_H-M   'P 1'
#
loop_
_entity.id
_entity.type
_entity.pdbx_description
1 polymer ?
#
loop_
_entity_poly.entity_id
_entity_poly.type
_entity_poly.pdbx_seq_one_letter_code
_entity_poly.pdbx_strand_id
1 'polypeptide(L)'
;TLNFTELVDPEILYLIEFYAPWCGHCQSLAPEYEKAATILKPDNIKLAKVDCTSETEKCREYDIKGYPTLKVFKGDKITDYGGGRQADLIVSYMRKQALPAVSDITVDTFDTFKDSENVVVIGFWNIDSQKEHDVFVEVAEILRNSYLFGQTGQKEAADKAGITAPAVVLYNKLEKSMELFNDTYEKEKLVNFIKAYSVPVLGEIGPENYSSYVDSGLPIGFLFYENEEQYKLLKSSVEPILQKCKGRMTFGYIDATKYGAHAENINLKQQWPAFGIQKLVENDEFEKYPFDQSKEITPESLGEFVTLFVDGKISPAIKSQPIPEKNDGPVYTLVSYNFEEVVYDKSKDVLVEFYAPWCGHCKKLGPIYHELGALYSEYKDKILIAKMDCSENDLPPIVPFKIGGFPTIKLFKAGEKEIVDYADDRSLESFVEFLKQNAVNKVEVKVEVERKQPNDIEYGHNVDFSELKTASEVLDDYLDSIYNLNSEVVAALEELRHLDEQCERLRKICKECQDKSFACMDSEQKDDGDKDSSYWRNMAESCSAESLQKHDEKIAITDKLYNLLTRHYDRLDEELARNNIHLDEFGHMVQCDHPKCETGWYHWECVGLSQQPSGQWLCPDCEFTPYPQVVEHNPIDSIMQHAFESFAMYSYPGQGIDDFTLTNHPYHW
;
A
#
# COMPACT_ATOMS: atom_id res chain seq x y z
N THR A 1 18.11 3.93 -32.48
CA THR A 1 17.30 3.17 -31.52
C THR A 1 17.10 1.77 -32.08
N LEU A 2 17.90 0.80 -31.64
CA LEU A 2 17.67 -0.62 -31.99
C LEU A 2 16.56 -1.13 -31.06
N ASN A 3 15.58 -1.83 -31.63
CA ASN A 3 14.42 -2.30 -30.88
C ASN A 3 14.85 -3.45 -29.95
N PHE A 4 14.49 -3.40 -28.67
CA PHE A 4 14.91 -4.38 -27.67
C PHE A 4 14.50 -5.82 -28.04
N THR A 5 13.32 -5.95 -28.65
CA THR A 5 12.76 -7.21 -29.18
C THR A 5 13.51 -7.75 -30.40
N GLU A 6 14.27 -6.92 -31.12
CA GLU A 6 15.12 -7.35 -32.24
C GLU A 6 16.51 -7.83 -31.78
N LEU A 7 16.90 -7.54 -30.53
CA LEU A 7 18.21 -7.89 -29.95
C LEU A 7 18.23 -9.24 -29.23
N VAL A 8 17.08 -9.70 -28.74
CA VAL A 8 16.93 -11.00 -28.09
C VAL A 8 16.72 -12.05 -29.16
N ASP A 9 17.81 -12.71 -29.54
CA ASP A 9 17.78 -13.86 -30.44
C ASP A 9 17.11 -15.04 -29.71
N PRO A 10 16.00 -15.61 -30.23
CA PRO A 10 15.29 -16.69 -29.57
C PRO A 10 16.14 -17.98 -29.45
N GLU A 11 17.20 -18.13 -30.24
CA GLU A 11 18.14 -19.26 -30.15
C GLU A 11 19.21 -19.08 -29.05
N ILE A 12 19.27 -17.90 -28.42
CA ILE A 12 20.28 -17.57 -27.42
C ILE A 12 19.61 -17.39 -26.05
N LEU A 13 20.22 -17.97 -25.02
CA LEU A 13 19.81 -17.76 -23.64
C LEU A 13 20.34 -16.41 -23.15
N TYR A 14 19.45 -15.51 -22.77
CA TYR A 14 19.81 -14.23 -22.18
C TYR A 14 19.46 -14.17 -20.69
N LEU A 15 20.32 -13.52 -19.90
CA LEU A 15 19.95 -12.92 -18.63
C LEU A 15 19.98 -11.41 -18.81
N ILE A 16 18.91 -10.71 -18.44
CA ILE A 16 18.78 -9.27 -18.63
C ILE A 16 18.57 -8.60 -17.27
N GLU A 17 19.45 -7.66 -16.94
CA GLU A 17 19.36 -6.79 -15.76
C GLU A 17 18.59 -5.51 -16.09
N PHE A 18 17.48 -5.29 -15.42
CA PHE A 18 16.75 -4.02 -15.42
C PHE A 18 17.21 -3.21 -14.21
N TYR A 19 17.84 -2.06 -14.46
CA TYR A 19 18.54 -1.29 -13.44
C TYR A 19 18.26 0.22 -13.53
N ALA A 20 18.65 0.93 -12.47
CA ALA A 20 18.74 2.39 -12.47
C ALA A 20 20.15 2.83 -12.04
N PRO A 21 20.77 3.85 -12.66
CA PRO A 21 22.16 4.24 -12.38
C PRO A 21 22.40 4.67 -10.92
N TRP A 22 21.39 5.23 -10.26
CA TRP A 22 21.44 5.69 -8.88
C TRP A 22 21.17 4.59 -7.83
N CYS A 23 20.80 3.38 -8.25
CA CYS A 23 20.47 2.31 -7.32
C CYS A 23 21.75 1.64 -6.78
N GLY A 24 21.97 1.73 -5.46
CA GLY A 24 23.15 1.12 -4.81
C GLY A 24 23.24 -0.40 -4.98
N HIS A 25 22.10 -1.12 -5.00
CA HIS A 25 22.11 -2.56 -5.26
C HIS A 25 22.51 -2.92 -6.70
N CYS A 26 22.16 -2.09 -7.68
CA CYS A 26 22.59 -2.26 -9.08
C CYS A 26 24.10 -2.01 -9.22
N GLN A 27 24.60 -0.94 -8.59
CA GLN A 27 26.02 -0.63 -8.58
C GLN A 27 26.86 -1.75 -7.94
N SER A 28 26.34 -2.38 -6.88
CA SER A 28 26.97 -3.53 -6.23
C SER A 28 26.94 -4.80 -7.09
N LEU A 29 25.87 -5.02 -7.85
CA LEU A 29 25.72 -6.18 -8.75
C LEU A 29 26.61 -6.05 -10.01
N ALA A 30 26.77 -4.84 -10.56
CA ALA A 30 27.47 -4.58 -11.82
C ALA A 30 28.81 -5.33 -11.99
N PRO A 31 29.78 -5.29 -11.04
CA PRO A 31 31.05 -6.01 -11.21
C PRO A 31 30.89 -7.54 -11.23
N GLU A 32 29.99 -8.11 -10.42
CA GLU A 32 29.70 -9.55 -10.43
C GLU A 32 28.98 -9.96 -11.71
N TYR A 33 28.10 -9.11 -12.22
CA TYR A 33 27.35 -9.32 -13.46
C TYR A 33 28.27 -9.31 -14.70
N GLU A 34 29.20 -8.35 -14.79
CA GLU A 34 30.20 -8.29 -15.86
C GLU A 34 31.18 -9.49 -15.82
N LYS A 35 31.56 -9.91 -14.61
CA LYS A 35 32.37 -11.12 -14.40
C LYS A 35 31.63 -12.38 -14.85
N ALA A 36 30.36 -12.54 -14.47
CA ALA A 36 29.52 -13.64 -14.93
C ALA A 36 29.36 -13.63 -16.46
N ALA A 37 29.14 -12.46 -17.06
CA ALA A 37 29.00 -12.29 -18.51
C ALA A 37 30.27 -12.76 -19.25
N THR A 38 31.44 -12.44 -18.70
CA THR A 38 32.72 -12.86 -19.26
C THR A 38 32.90 -14.38 -19.18
N ILE A 39 32.54 -15.00 -18.06
CA ILE A 39 32.65 -16.45 -17.84
C ILE A 39 31.68 -17.23 -18.75
N LEU A 40 30.49 -16.70 -18.99
CA LEU A 40 29.41 -17.35 -19.75
C LEU A 40 29.52 -17.18 -21.27
N LYS A 41 30.36 -16.26 -21.75
CA LYS A 41 30.55 -16.00 -23.18
C LYS A 41 30.88 -17.24 -24.03
N PRO A 42 31.74 -18.19 -23.58
CA PRO A 42 32.01 -19.42 -24.33
C PRO A 42 30.82 -20.39 -24.40
N ASP A 43 29.87 -20.28 -23.47
CA ASP A 43 28.69 -21.15 -23.38
C ASP A 43 27.53 -20.67 -24.30
N ASN A 44 27.77 -19.63 -25.11
CA ASN A 44 26.75 -18.92 -25.90
C ASN A 44 25.57 -18.40 -25.06
N ILE A 45 25.83 -18.03 -23.81
CA ILE A 45 24.87 -17.39 -22.92
C ILE A 45 25.23 -15.90 -22.82
N LYS A 46 24.26 -15.02 -23.04
CA LYS A 46 24.48 -13.58 -23.06
C LYS A 46 23.87 -12.90 -21.83
N LEU A 47 24.62 -11.96 -21.26
CA LEU A 47 24.12 -11.07 -20.22
C LEU A 47 23.97 -9.67 -20.81
N ALA A 48 22.84 -9.02 -20.55
CA ALA A 48 22.54 -7.68 -21.03
C ALA A 48 21.96 -6.82 -19.90
N LYS A 49 21.98 -5.50 -20.06
CA LYS A 49 21.40 -4.57 -19.09
C LYS A 49 20.54 -3.51 -19.78
N VAL A 50 19.46 -3.12 -19.12
CA VAL A 50 18.50 -2.11 -19.56
C VAL A 50 18.39 -1.05 -18.46
N ASP A 51 18.72 0.19 -18.83
CA ASP A 51 18.55 1.34 -17.96
C ASP A 51 17.09 1.80 -17.99
N CYS A 52 16.35 1.50 -16.93
CA CYS A 52 14.94 1.84 -16.82
C CYS A 52 14.67 3.33 -16.59
N THR A 53 15.70 4.13 -16.29
CA THR A 53 15.56 5.59 -16.27
C THR A 53 15.52 6.19 -17.67
N SER A 54 16.11 5.50 -18.65
CA SER A 54 16.12 5.90 -20.07
C SER A 54 15.06 5.15 -20.89
N GLU A 55 14.73 3.91 -20.52
CA GLU A 55 13.83 3.01 -21.25
C GLU A 55 12.57 2.67 -20.40
N THR A 56 11.89 3.70 -19.91
CA THR A 56 10.78 3.60 -18.95
C THR A 56 9.62 2.75 -19.45
N GLU A 57 9.21 2.90 -20.71
CA GLU A 57 8.09 2.15 -21.30
C GLU A 57 8.39 0.64 -21.37
N LYS A 58 9.60 0.25 -21.78
CA LYS A 58 10.00 -1.16 -21.84
C LYS A 58 10.05 -1.80 -20.46
N CYS A 59 10.57 -1.07 -19.46
CA CYS A 59 10.59 -1.59 -18.10
C CYS A 59 9.18 -1.74 -17.52
N ARG A 60 8.23 -0.88 -17.91
CA ARG A 60 6.82 -1.07 -17.57
C ARG A 60 6.21 -2.29 -18.28
N GLU A 61 6.54 -2.51 -19.56
CA GLU A 61 6.09 -3.68 -20.33
C GLU A 61 6.49 -5.02 -19.66
N TYR A 62 7.69 -5.08 -19.09
CA TYR A 62 8.18 -6.25 -18.36
C TYR A 62 7.83 -6.28 -16.86
N ASP A 63 6.89 -5.45 -16.40
CA ASP A 63 6.43 -5.35 -14.99
C ASP A 63 7.56 -5.13 -13.97
N ILE A 64 8.52 -4.25 -14.31
CA ILE A 64 9.64 -3.93 -13.42
C ILE A 64 9.19 -2.93 -12.35
N LYS A 65 9.06 -3.40 -11.11
CA LYS A 65 8.61 -2.60 -9.94
C LYS A 65 9.75 -2.12 -9.03
N GLY A 66 10.97 -2.61 -9.24
CA GLY A 66 12.13 -2.30 -8.40
C GLY A 66 13.44 -2.62 -9.10
N TYR A 67 14.56 -2.24 -8.49
CA TYR A 67 15.89 -2.40 -9.09
C TYR A 67 16.89 -3.00 -8.10
N PRO A 68 17.81 -3.88 -8.55
CA PRO A 68 17.80 -4.53 -9.86
C PRO A 68 16.74 -5.63 -9.94
N THR A 69 16.09 -5.75 -11.10
CA THR A 69 15.29 -6.92 -11.46
C THR A 69 16.00 -7.67 -12.58
N LEU A 70 16.15 -8.99 -12.43
CA LEU A 70 16.84 -9.84 -13.38
C LEU A 70 15.83 -10.80 -14.00
N LYS A 71 15.81 -10.93 -15.33
CA LYS A 71 14.94 -11.87 -16.05
C LYS A 71 15.73 -12.72 -17.04
N VAL A 72 15.38 -14.00 -17.15
CA VAL A 72 15.92 -14.96 -18.10
C VAL A 72 15.03 -15.00 -19.33
N PHE A 73 15.62 -14.92 -20.52
CA PHE A 73 14.94 -15.05 -21.80
C PHE A 73 15.46 -16.28 -22.52
N LYS A 74 14.57 -17.24 -22.84
CA LYS A 74 14.87 -18.49 -23.53
C LYS A 74 13.80 -18.73 -24.60
N GLY A 75 14.09 -18.36 -25.85
CA GLY A 75 13.06 -18.28 -26.88
C GLY A 75 11.95 -17.30 -26.47
N ASP A 76 10.69 -17.72 -26.59
CA ASP A 76 9.53 -16.92 -26.19
C ASP A 76 9.25 -16.96 -24.66
N LYS A 77 10.01 -17.76 -23.89
CA LYS A 77 9.81 -17.89 -22.44
C LYS A 77 10.66 -16.88 -21.68
N ILE A 78 9.99 -16.08 -20.86
CA ILE A 78 10.61 -15.10 -19.96
C ILE A 78 10.28 -15.47 -18.53
N THR A 79 11.31 -15.61 -17.68
CA THR A 79 11.14 -15.95 -16.26
C THR A 79 11.98 -15.05 -15.36
N ASP A 80 11.56 -14.86 -14.12
CA ASP A 80 12.36 -14.13 -13.14
C ASP A 80 13.58 -14.93 -12.69
N TYR A 81 14.70 -14.23 -12.53
CA TYR A 81 15.92 -14.80 -11.99
C TYR A 81 15.83 -14.90 -10.46
N GLY A 82 15.78 -16.14 -9.95
CA GLY A 82 15.73 -16.43 -8.51
C GLY A 82 17.07 -16.82 -7.88
N GLY A 83 18.20 -16.63 -8.56
CA GLY A 83 19.52 -17.02 -8.07
C GLY A 83 20.22 -15.95 -7.22
N GLY A 84 21.38 -16.30 -6.65
CA GLY A 84 22.22 -15.36 -5.90
C GLY A 84 22.97 -14.36 -6.79
N ARG A 85 23.29 -13.17 -6.25
CA ARG A 85 23.85 -12.04 -7.03
C ARG A 85 25.38 -12.10 -7.23
N GLN A 86 26.04 -13.13 -6.73
CA GLN A 86 27.46 -13.39 -6.92
C GLN A 86 27.72 -14.05 -8.29
N ALA A 87 28.86 -13.76 -8.92
CA ALA A 87 29.12 -14.18 -10.29
C ALA A 87 29.08 -15.70 -10.49
N ASP A 88 29.58 -16.49 -9.54
CA ASP A 88 29.56 -17.95 -9.57
C ASP A 88 28.14 -18.53 -9.46
N LEU A 89 27.28 -17.92 -8.64
CA LEU A 89 25.86 -18.27 -8.53
C LEU A 89 25.08 -17.92 -9.80
N ILE A 90 25.38 -16.77 -10.42
CA ILE A 90 24.81 -16.41 -11.73
C ILE A 90 25.25 -17.41 -12.81
N VAL A 91 26.54 -17.73 -12.89
CA VAL A 91 27.11 -18.66 -13.88
C VAL A 91 26.46 -20.04 -13.76
N SER A 92 26.44 -20.60 -12.55
CA SER A 92 25.85 -21.92 -12.29
C SER A 92 24.36 -21.97 -12.62
N TYR A 93 23.61 -20.94 -12.22
CA TYR A 93 22.19 -20.82 -12.54
C TYR A 93 21.96 -20.78 -14.06
N MET A 94 22.68 -19.92 -14.79
CA MET A 94 22.47 -19.77 -16.23
C MET A 94 22.91 -21.01 -17.03
N ARG A 95 24.00 -21.68 -16.63
CA ARG A 95 24.36 -22.98 -17.21
C ARG A 95 23.30 -24.03 -16.97
N LYS A 96 22.72 -24.06 -15.77
CA LYS A 96 21.58 -24.94 -15.46
C LYS A 96 20.40 -24.63 -16.38
N GLN A 97 20.12 -23.36 -16.69
CA GLN A 97 19.06 -22.93 -17.61
C GLN A 97 19.29 -23.33 -19.08
N ALA A 98 20.55 -23.42 -19.51
CA ALA A 98 20.92 -23.85 -20.86
C ALA A 98 20.71 -25.36 -21.09
N LEU A 99 20.68 -26.16 -20.03
CA LEU A 99 20.37 -27.59 -20.13
C LEU A 99 18.87 -27.83 -20.36
N PRO A 100 18.45 -29.00 -20.86
CA PRO A 100 17.05 -29.42 -20.82
C PRO A 100 16.54 -29.43 -19.37
N ALA A 101 15.29 -28.99 -19.15
CA ALA A 101 14.68 -29.06 -17.82
C ALA A 101 14.50 -30.51 -17.33
N VAL A 102 14.39 -31.46 -18.25
CA VAL A 102 14.19 -32.89 -17.98
C VAL A 102 15.35 -33.70 -18.53
N SER A 103 15.96 -34.53 -17.69
CA SER A 103 17.06 -35.41 -18.08
C SER A 103 16.57 -36.80 -18.48
N ASP A 104 17.11 -37.38 -19.55
CA ASP A 104 16.81 -38.76 -19.92
C ASP A 104 17.50 -39.76 -18.98
N ILE A 105 16.73 -40.75 -18.51
CA ILE A 105 17.16 -41.78 -17.56
C ILE A 105 17.05 -43.15 -18.24
N THR A 106 18.09 -43.96 -18.06
CA THR A 106 18.11 -45.40 -18.39
C THR A 106 17.92 -46.26 -17.15
N VAL A 107 17.57 -47.53 -17.34
CA VAL A 107 17.46 -48.52 -16.25
C VAL A 107 18.70 -48.58 -15.34
N ASP A 108 19.90 -48.38 -15.90
CA ASP A 108 21.17 -48.41 -15.17
C ASP A 108 21.38 -47.15 -14.33
N THR A 109 20.99 -45.99 -14.86
CA THR A 109 21.15 -44.69 -14.17
C THR A 109 20.03 -44.37 -13.19
N PHE A 110 18.93 -45.15 -13.21
CA PHE A 110 17.71 -44.86 -12.44
C PHE A 110 17.96 -44.63 -10.95
N ASP A 111 18.64 -45.55 -10.26
CA ASP A 111 18.84 -45.44 -8.81
C ASP A 111 19.73 -44.24 -8.47
N THR A 112 20.81 -44.04 -9.25
CA THR A 112 21.72 -42.91 -9.05
C THR A 112 21.02 -41.57 -9.27
N PHE A 113 20.15 -41.47 -10.28
CA PHE A 113 19.39 -40.25 -10.55
C PHE A 113 18.36 -40.00 -9.44
N LYS A 114 17.56 -41.01 -9.09
CA LYS A 114 16.54 -40.96 -8.03
C LYS A 114 17.11 -40.49 -6.69
N ASP A 115 18.33 -40.90 -6.35
CA ASP A 115 18.95 -40.63 -5.04
C ASP A 115 19.92 -39.43 -5.03
N SER A 116 20.05 -38.73 -6.17
CA SER A 116 21.01 -37.64 -6.38
C SER A 116 20.68 -36.36 -5.61
N GLU A 117 19.39 -36.07 -5.41
CA GLU A 117 18.90 -34.88 -4.71
C GLU A 117 17.90 -35.25 -3.61
N ASN A 118 17.53 -34.29 -2.76
CA ASN A 118 16.53 -34.52 -1.72
C ASN A 118 15.14 -34.78 -2.29
N VAL A 119 14.79 -34.12 -3.40
CA VAL A 119 13.52 -34.26 -4.10
C VAL A 119 13.80 -34.42 -5.59
N VAL A 120 13.34 -35.53 -6.16
CA VAL A 120 13.50 -35.85 -7.59
C VAL A 120 12.13 -36.24 -8.16
N VAL A 121 11.79 -35.70 -9.33
CA VAL A 121 10.53 -36.00 -10.01
C VAL A 121 10.83 -36.72 -11.34
N ILE A 122 10.25 -37.90 -11.53
CA ILE A 122 10.51 -38.75 -12.71
C ILE A 122 9.21 -39.01 -13.48
N GLY A 123 9.21 -38.70 -14.77
CA GLY A 123 8.16 -39.07 -15.71
C GLY A 123 8.45 -40.41 -16.40
N PHE A 124 7.47 -41.30 -16.43
CA PHE A 124 7.53 -42.58 -17.11
C PHE A 124 6.53 -42.56 -18.26
N TRP A 125 7.00 -42.74 -19.49
CA TRP A 125 6.21 -42.49 -20.69
C TRP A 125 6.07 -43.73 -21.57
N ASN A 126 4.94 -43.84 -22.26
CA ASN A 126 4.74 -44.76 -23.37
C ASN A 126 4.41 -43.99 -24.66
N ILE A 127 4.25 -44.71 -25.78
CA ILE A 127 4.06 -44.09 -27.10
C ILE A 127 2.81 -43.21 -27.22
N ASP A 128 1.80 -43.44 -26.37
CA ASP A 128 0.53 -42.72 -26.40
C ASP A 128 0.48 -41.55 -25.38
N SER A 129 1.58 -41.25 -24.67
CA SER A 129 1.63 -40.33 -23.52
C SER A 129 2.06 -38.89 -23.86
N GLN A 130 1.97 -38.47 -25.13
CA GLN A 130 2.56 -37.19 -25.56
C GLN A 130 1.96 -35.98 -24.81
N LYS A 131 0.66 -36.00 -24.52
CA LYS A 131 -0.01 -34.88 -23.85
C LYS A 131 0.45 -34.72 -22.40
N GLU A 132 0.54 -35.82 -21.67
CA GLU A 132 1.02 -35.89 -20.30
C GLU A 132 2.49 -35.49 -20.20
N HIS A 133 3.28 -35.92 -21.19
CA HIS A 133 4.69 -35.54 -21.35
C HIS A 133 4.86 -34.03 -21.55
N ASP A 134 4.09 -33.41 -22.44
CA ASP A 134 4.18 -31.98 -22.72
C ASP A 134 3.91 -31.14 -21.44
N VAL A 135 2.88 -31.51 -20.66
CA VAL A 135 2.56 -30.86 -19.38
C VAL A 135 3.69 -31.05 -18.36
N PHE A 136 4.27 -32.25 -18.28
CA PHE A 136 5.39 -32.52 -17.39
C PHE A 136 6.63 -31.67 -17.73
N VAL A 137 6.96 -31.54 -19.02
CA VAL A 137 8.07 -30.70 -19.48
C VAL A 137 7.80 -29.22 -19.18
N GLU A 138 6.57 -28.74 -19.36
CA GLU A 138 6.20 -27.37 -19.00
C GLU A 138 6.41 -27.11 -17.49
N VAL A 139 5.93 -28.02 -16.64
CA VAL A 139 6.11 -27.92 -15.19
C VAL A 139 7.58 -28.04 -14.78
N ALA A 140 8.34 -28.91 -15.42
CA ALA A 140 9.78 -29.03 -15.18
C ALA A 140 10.50 -27.71 -15.50
N GLU A 141 10.13 -27.01 -16.58
CA GLU A 141 10.72 -25.70 -16.88
C GLU A 141 10.42 -24.64 -15.81
N ILE A 142 9.24 -24.68 -15.20
CA ILE A 142 8.85 -23.78 -14.11
C ILE A 142 9.63 -24.09 -12.83
N LEU A 143 9.73 -25.37 -12.47
CA LEU A 143 10.21 -25.81 -11.16
C LEU A 143 11.66 -26.30 -11.14
N ARG A 144 12.37 -26.32 -12.28
CA ARG A 144 13.76 -26.78 -12.41
C ARG A 144 14.75 -26.15 -11.44
N ASN A 145 14.46 -24.96 -10.92
CA ASN A 145 15.33 -24.30 -9.95
C ASN A 145 15.22 -24.94 -8.56
N SER A 146 14.04 -25.46 -8.22
CA SER A 146 13.73 -26.04 -6.91
C SER A 146 13.87 -27.56 -6.90
N TYR A 147 13.59 -28.23 -8.01
CA TYR A 147 13.58 -29.71 -8.09
C TYR A 147 14.32 -30.22 -9.32
N LEU A 148 14.79 -31.47 -9.22
CA LEU A 148 15.41 -32.19 -10.33
C LEU A 148 14.38 -33.04 -11.07
N PHE A 149 14.31 -32.90 -12.38
CA PHE A 149 13.37 -33.63 -13.24
C PHE A 149 14.09 -34.59 -14.17
N GLY A 150 13.57 -35.81 -14.27
CA GLY A 150 14.02 -36.77 -15.27
C GLY A 150 12.87 -37.52 -15.92
N GLN A 151 13.19 -38.26 -16.96
CA GLN A 151 12.21 -39.02 -17.73
C GLN A 151 12.77 -40.33 -18.26
N THR A 152 11.89 -41.29 -18.50
CA THR A 152 12.25 -42.51 -19.21
C THR A 152 11.07 -43.08 -20.00
N GLY A 153 11.38 -43.60 -21.19
CA GLY A 153 10.46 -44.44 -21.99
C GLY A 153 10.82 -45.93 -21.92
N GLN A 154 11.82 -46.32 -21.12
CA GLN A 154 12.24 -47.72 -21.00
C GLN A 154 11.31 -48.47 -20.06
N LYS A 155 10.65 -49.51 -20.57
CA LYS A 155 9.76 -50.35 -19.77
C LYS A 155 10.48 -50.98 -18.58
N GLU A 156 11.75 -51.36 -18.76
CA GLU A 156 12.59 -51.97 -17.73
C GLU A 156 12.84 -51.01 -16.55
N ALA A 157 12.96 -49.70 -16.82
CA ALA A 157 13.11 -48.70 -15.77
C ALA A 157 11.78 -48.49 -15.00
N ALA A 158 10.65 -48.50 -15.70
CA ALA A 158 9.33 -48.45 -15.08
C ALA A 158 9.05 -49.70 -14.22
N ASP A 159 9.36 -50.89 -14.74
CA ASP A 159 9.25 -52.17 -14.02
C ASP A 159 10.13 -52.18 -12.77
N LYS A 160 11.37 -51.67 -12.86
CA LYS A 160 12.29 -51.51 -11.73
C LYS A 160 11.73 -50.55 -10.66
N ALA A 161 11.04 -49.50 -11.07
CA ALA A 161 10.36 -48.57 -10.18
C ALA A 161 9.04 -49.11 -9.60
N GLY A 162 8.50 -50.20 -10.16
CA GLY A 162 7.17 -50.73 -9.81
C GLY A 162 6.02 -49.89 -10.36
N ILE A 163 6.22 -49.18 -11.48
CA ILE A 163 5.30 -48.19 -12.04
C ILE A 163 4.78 -48.63 -13.40
N THR A 164 3.52 -48.31 -13.70
CA THR A 164 2.93 -48.49 -15.04
C THR A 164 2.82 -47.12 -15.73
N ALA A 165 3.43 -46.97 -16.90
CA ALA A 165 3.39 -45.74 -17.69
C ALA A 165 2.04 -45.54 -18.42
N PRO A 166 1.52 -44.30 -18.58
CA PRO A 166 2.13 -43.04 -18.14
C PRO A 166 2.01 -42.79 -16.65
N ALA A 167 3.07 -42.25 -16.04
CA ALA A 167 3.10 -41.90 -14.63
C ALA A 167 4.11 -40.79 -14.34
N VAL A 168 3.81 -39.93 -13.38
CA VAL A 168 4.78 -39.03 -12.76
C VAL A 168 4.93 -39.39 -11.30
N VAL A 169 6.18 -39.57 -10.86
CA VAL A 169 6.51 -39.99 -9.50
C VAL A 169 7.45 -38.98 -8.87
N LEU A 170 7.12 -38.55 -7.66
CA LEU A 170 7.99 -37.76 -6.81
C LEU A 170 8.68 -38.68 -5.80
N TYR A 171 10.00 -38.61 -5.73
CA TYR A 171 10.83 -39.27 -4.73
C TYR A 171 11.32 -38.23 -3.74
N ASN A 172 10.98 -38.40 -2.46
CA ASN A 172 11.42 -37.52 -1.38
C ASN A 172 12.32 -38.30 -0.42
N LYS A 173 13.63 -38.01 -0.49
CA LYS A 173 14.65 -38.66 0.33
C LYS A 173 14.56 -38.27 1.80
N LEU A 174 14.07 -37.07 2.10
CA LEU A 174 13.93 -36.56 3.47
C LEU A 174 12.92 -37.40 4.26
N GLU A 175 11.82 -37.79 3.61
CA GLU A 175 10.77 -38.64 4.20
C GLU A 175 10.93 -40.13 3.84
N LYS A 176 11.86 -40.47 2.94
CA LYS A 176 11.98 -41.80 2.31
C LYS A 176 10.65 -42.24 1.69
N SER A 177 9.96 -41.31 1.05
CA SER A 177 8.65 -41.52 0.43
C SER A 177 8.73 -41.48 -1.10
N MET A 178 7.74 -42.12 -1.71
CA MET A 178 7.51 -42.18 -3.15
C MET A 178 6.04 -41.91 -3.38
N GLU A 179 5.73 -40.83 -4.10
CA GLU A 179 4.37 -40.37 -4.33
C GLU A 179 4.05 -40.41 -5.81
N LEU A 180 2.95 -41.08 -6.16
CA LEU A 180 2.45 -41.15 -7.53
C LEU A 180 1.44 -40.02 -7.76
N PHE A 181 1.62 -39.28 -8.86
CA PHE A 181 0.63 -38.31 -9.30
C PHE A 181 -0.62 -39.05 -9.82
N ASN A 182 -1.76 -38.86 -9.14
CA ASN A 182 -3.01 -39.60 -9.39
C ASN A 182 -4.18 -38.70 -9.82
N ASP A 183 -3.90 -37.50 -10.34
CA ASP A 183 -4.91 -36.55 -10.83
C ASP A 183 -4.77 -36.36 -12.36
N THR A 184 -5.62 -35.51 -12.94
CA THR A 184 -5.52 -35.10 -14.35
C THR A 184 -4.23 -34.31 -14.58
N TYR A 185 -3.56 -34.58 -15.70
CA TYR A 185 -2.34 -33.89 -16.13
C TYR A 185 -2.63 -32.45 -16.55
N GLU A 186 -2.81 -31.59 -15.56
CA GLU A 186 -2.96 -30.15 -15.68
C GLU A 186 -1.78 -29.49 -14.95
N LYS A 187 -1.26 -28.40 -15.53
CA LYS A 187 -0.08 -27.70 -15.03
C LYS A 187 -0.17 -27.36 -13.54
N GLU A 188 -1.27 -26.73 -13.12
CA GLU A 188 -1.47 -26.28 -11.75
C GLU A 188 -1.52 -27.45 -10.77
N LYS A 189 -2.26 -28.51 -11.11
CA LYS A 189 -2.37 -29.72 -10.28
C LYS A 189 -1.03 -30.42 -10.09
N LEU A 190 -0.25 -30.54 -11.16
CA LEU A 190 1.07 -31.16 -11.09
C LEU A 190 2.07 -30.30 -10.30
N VAL A 191 2.03 -28.97 -10.46
CA VAL A 191 2.82 -28.03 -9.64
C VAL A 191 2.47 -28.18 -8.15
N ASN A 192 1.18 -28.15 -7.82
CA ASN A 192 0.70 -28.27 -6.44
C ASN A 192 1.07 -29.62 -5.83
N PHE A 193 0.95 -30.71 -6.60
CA PHE A 193 1.43 -32.03 -6.19
C PHE A 193 2.93 -32.01 -5.86
N ILE A 194 3.78 -31.52 -6.76
CA ILE A 194 5.23 -31.52 -6.53
C ILE A 194 5.57 -30.69 -5.29
N LYS A 195 5.00 -29.50 -5.15
CA LYS A 195 5.20 -28.62 -4.01
C LYS A 195 4.77 -29.28 -2.69
N ALA A 196 3.54 -29.80 -2.64
CA ALA A 196 2.95 -30.41 -1.45
C ALA A 196 3.75 -31.61 -0.92
N TYR A 197 4.32 -32.41 -1.82
CA TYR A 197 5.06 -33.63 -1.44
C TYR A 197 6.60 -33.44 -1.42
N SER A 198 7.10 -32.23 -1.69
CA SER A 198 8.53 -31.90 -1.62
C SER A 198 9.05 -31.68 -0.20
N VAL A 199 8.15 -31.44 0.76
CA VAL A 199 8.47 -31.27 2.18
C VAL A 199 7.97 -32.49 2.97
N PRO A 200 8.67 -32.88 4.05
CA PRO A 200 8.21 -33.98 4.88
C PRO A 200 6.94 -33.56 5.65
N VAL A 201 6.02 -34.50 5.88
CA VAL A 201 4.79 -34.23 6.65
C VAL A 201 5.12 -33.80 8.08
N LEU A 202 6.24 -34.25 8.64
CA LEU A 202 6.74 -33.85 9.95
C LEU A 202 8.25 -33.62 9.88
N GLY A 203 8.72 -32.45 10.30
CA GLY A 203 10.14 -32.11 10.33
C GLY A 203 10.48 -30.97 11.30
N GLU A 204 11.76 -30.62 11.40
CA GLU A 204 12.20 -29.39 12.08
C GLU A 204 12.02 -28.19 11.15
N ILE A 205 11.51 -27.07 11.64
CA ILE A 205 11.40 -25.82 10.90
C ILE A 205 12.30 -24.76 11.51
N GLY A 206 13.11 -24.15 10.64
CA GLY A 206 13.99 -23.03 10.94
C GLY A 206 14.02 -22.02 9.80
N PRO A 207 14.74 -20.90 9.95
CA PRO A 207 14.88 -19.87 8.91
C PRO A 207 15.35 -20.41 7.55
N GLU A 208 16.12 -21.50 7.56
CA GLU A 208 16.71 -22.12 6.37
C GLU A 208 15.73 -22.91 5.50
N ASN A 209 14.61 -23.38 6.06
CA ASN A 209 13.66 -24.25 5.35
C ASN A 209 12.20 -23.78 5.42
N TYR A 210 11.88 -22.76 6.23
CA TYR A 210 10.54 -22.21 6.38
C TYR A 210 9.89 -21.86 5.03
N SER A 211 10.64 -21.22 4.12
CA SER A 211 10.13 -20.88 2.78
C SER A 211 9.60 -22.10 2.05
N SER A 212 10.33 -23.23 2.07
CA SER A 212 9.91 -24.45 1.39
C SER A 212 8.58 -25.00 1.94
N TYR A 213 8.33 -24.87 3.24
CA TYR A 213 7.05 -25.26 3.85
C TYR A 213 5.92 -24.32 3.43
N VAL A 214 6.16 -23.01 3.36
CA VAL A 214 5.16 -22.04 2.85
C VAL A 214 4.88 -22.28 1.37
N ASP A 215 5.94 -22.44 0.56
CA ASP A 215 5.88 -22.69 -0.87
C ASP A 215 5.20 -24.02 -1.22
N SER A 216 5.11 -24.95 -0.27
CA SER A 216 4.37 -26.21 -0.41
C SER A 216 2.86 -25.98 -0.65
N GLY A 217 2.34 -24.81 -0.25
CA GLY A 217 0.92 -24.47 -0.30
C GLY A 217 0.06 -25.22 0.72
N LEU A 218 0.66 -26.05 1.57
CA LEU A 218 -0.05 -26.79 2.62
C LEU A 218 -0.10 -25.97 3.92
N PRO A 219 -1.19 -26.07 4.70
CA PRO A 219 -1.21 -25.59 6.08
C PRO A 219 -0.05 -26.18 6.90
N ILE A 220 0.54 -25.37 7.78
CA ILE A 220 1.67 -25.74 8.64
C ILE A 220 1.21 -25.76 10.09
N GLY A 221 1.30 -26.91 10.75
CA GLY A 221 1.11 -27.07 12.20
C GLY A 221 2.43 -26.90 12.95
N PHE A 222 2.58 -25.82 13.70
CA PHE A 222 3.78 -25.53 14.48
C PHE A 222 3.72 -26.20 15.85
N LEU A 223 4.72 -27.03 16.16
CA LEU A 223 4.88 -27.79 17.39
C LEU A 223 5.99 -27.15 18.22
N PHE A 224 5.64 -26.22 19.10
CA PHE A 224 6.60 -25.47 19.92
C PHE A 224 7.03 -26.26 21.15
N TYR A 225 8.34 -26.47 21.30
CA TYR A 225 8.93 -27.19 22.44
C TYR A 225 10.14 -26.43 23.00
N GLU A 226 10.36 -26.56 24.30
CA GLU A 226 11.50 -25.97 25.01
C GLU A 226 12.49 -27.03 25.52
N ASN A 227 12.03 -28.28 25.66
CA ASN A 227 12.82 -29.38 26.19
C ASN A 227 12.44 -30.74 25.56
N GLU A 228 13.24 -31.76 25.85
CA GLU A 228 13.11 -33.10 25.26
C GLU A 228 11.80 -33.82 25.65
N GLU A 229 11.27 -33.57 26.85
CA GLU A 229 10.01 -34.17 27.29
C GLU A 229 8.82 -33.64 26.48
N GLN A 230 8.77 -32.32 26.29
CA GLN A 230 7.77 -31.65 25.45
C GLN A 230 7.87 -32.09 23.99
N TYR A 231 9.09 -32.21 23.45
CA TYR A 231 9.31 -32.73 22.10
C TYR A 231 8.71 -34.14 21.93
N LYS A 232 8.98 -35.05 22.88
CA LYS A 232 8.44 -36.42 22.87
C LYS A 232 6.91 -36.45 22.98
N LEU A 233 6.33 -35.58 23.81
CA LEU A 233 4.88 -35.44 23.95
C LEU A 233 4.22 -34.98 22.63
N LEU A 234 4.75 -33.92 22.02
CA LEU A 234 4.23 -33.40 20.75
C LEU A 234 4.33 -34.44 19.64
N LYS A 235 5.46 -35.15 19.58
CA LYS A 235 5.69 -36.24 18.65
C LYS A 235 4.67 -37.36 18.77
N SER A 236 4.50 -37.92 19.96
CA SER A 236 3.52 -38.99 20.18
C SER A 236 2.08 -38.53 19.94
N SER A 237 1.83 -37.23 20.04
CA SER A 237 0.50 -36.65 19.82
C SER A 237 0.13 -36.50 18.34
N VAL A 238 1.11 -36.25 17.45
CA VAL A 238 0.84 -36.09 16.00
C VAL A 238 1.12 -37.36 15.18
N GLU A 239 2.01 -38.25 15.63
CA GLU A 239 2.35 -39.48 14.91
C GLU A 239 1.13 -40.32 14.44
N PRO A 240 0.09 -40.54 15.27
CA PRO A 240 -1.07 -41.33 14.87
C PRO A 240 -1.91 -40.73 13.73
N ILE A 241 -1.78 -39.41 13.48
CA ILE A 241 -2.59 -38.67 12.51
C ILE A 241 -1.82 -38.23 11.26
N LEU A 242 -0.48 -38.36 11.23
CA LEU A 242 0.36 -37.92 10.09
C LEU A 242 -0.10 -38.51 8.76
N GLN A 243 -0.47 -39.79 8.73
CA GLN A 243 -0.91 -40.46 7.50
C GLN A 243 -2.19 -39.84 6.92
N LYS A 244 -3.10 -39.33 7.76
CA LYS A 244 -4.32 -38.63 7.30
C LYS A 244 -4.04 -37.20 6.85
N CYS A 245 -2.94 -36.62 7.33
CA CYS A 245 -2.51 -35.26 7.05
C CYS A 245 -1.65 -35.15 5.79
N LYS A 246 -1.04 -36.26 5.36
CA LYS A 246 -0.16 -36.31 4.19
C LYS A 246 -0.83 -35.74 2.93
N GLY A 247 -0.18 -34.74 2.32
CA GLY A 247 -0.70 -34.00 1.16
C GLY A 247 -1.83 -33.00 1.49
N ARG A 248 -2.21 -32.85 2.77
CA ARG A 248 -3.28 -31.94 3.24
C ARG A 248 -2.79 -30.90 4.24
N MET A 249 -1.76 -31.22 5.02
CA MET A 249 -1.05 -30.31 5.92
C MET A 249 0.31 -30.91 6.30
N THR A 250 1.20 -30.06 6.80
CA THR A 250 2.53 -30.42 7.32
C THR A 250 2.66 -30.00 8.78
N PHE A 251 3.68 -30.52 9.45
CA PHE A 251 4.01 -30.23 10.83
C PHE A 251 5.48 -29.86 10.96
N GLY A 252 5.74 -28.80 11.73
CA GLY A 252 7.07 -28.29 11.99
C GLY A 252 7.34 -28.20 13.47
N TYR A 253 8.34 -28.92 13.97
CA TYR A 253 8.92 -28.64 15.26
C TYR A 253 9.64 -27.30 15.23
N ILE A 254 9.47 -26.52 16.28
CA ILE A 254 10.13 -25.24 16.44
C ILE A 254 10.71 -25.12 17.84
N ASP A 255 12.01 -24.88 17.89
CA ASP A 255 12.77 -24.68 19.12
C ASP A 255 12.36 -23.34 19.75
N ALA A 256 11.49 -23.41 20.76
CA ALA A 256 10.91 -22.24 21.40
C ALA A 256 11.95 -21.39 22.14
N THR A 257 13.11 -21.96 22.50
CA THR A 257 14.21 -21.22 23.13
C THR A 257 14.87 -20.23 22.17
N LYS A 258 14.73 -20.45 20.86
CA LYS A 258 15.29 -19.60 19.80
C LYS A 258 14.23 -18.79 19.07
N TYR A 259 13.08 -19.42 18.82
CA TYR A 259 12.06 -18.91 17.89
C TYR A 259 10.67 -18.82 18.54
N GLY A 260 10.57 -18.79 19.87
CA GLY A 260 9.31 -18.70 20.61
C GLY A 260 8.43 -17.51 20.23
N ALA A 261 9.03 -16.38 19.82
CA ALA A 261 8.29 -15.22 19.33
C ALA A 261 7.39 -15.52 18.11
N HIS A 262 7.70 -16.56 17.32
CA HIS A 262 6.85 -16.97 16.19
C HIS A 262 5.45 -17.43 16.64
N ALA A 263 5.29 -17.88 17.89
CA ALA A 263 3.99 -18.26 18.44
C ALA A 263 2.99 -17.09 18.43
N GLU A 264 3.46 -15.87 18.70
CA GLU A 264 2.62 -14.66 18.72
C GLU A 264 2.05 -14.35 17.33
N ASN A 265 2.80 -14.65 16.27
CA ASN A 265 2.32 -14.51 14.89
C ASN A 265 1.13 -15.42 14.57
N ILE A 266 0.95 -16.50 15.34
CA ILE A 266 -0.15 -17.47 15.21
C ILE A 266 -1.16 -17.30 16.36
N ASN A 267 -1.16 -16.14 17.03
CA ASN A 267 -2.06 -15.80 18.14
C ASN A 267 -1.91 -16.72 19.38
N LEU A 268 -0.71 -17.26 19.61
CA LEU A 268 -0.36 -18.01 20.82
C LEU A 268 0.49 -17.15 21.76
N LYS A 269 0.35 -17.39 23.06
CA LYS A 269 1.27 -16.86 24.08
C LYS A 269 2.52 -17.73 24.13
N GLN A 270 3.63 -17.16 24.58
CA GLN A 270 4.89 -17.90 24.81
C GLN A 270 4.79 -18.79 26.07
N GLN A 271 3.98 -19.85 25.98
CA GLN A 271 3.75 -20.86 27.02
C GLN A 271 3.94 -22.24 26.38
N TRP A 272 4.88 -23.03 26.90
CA TRP A 272 5.33 -24.27 26.24
C TRP A 272 4.91 -25.53 27.00
N PRO A 273 4.52 -26.62 26.30
CA PRO A 273 4.45 -26.74 24.84
C PRO A 273 3.24 -25.98 24.25
N ALA A 274 3.34 -25.58 22.98
CA ALA A 274 2.23 -24.95 22.26
C ALA A 274 2.03 -25.55 20.88
N PHE A 275 0.81 -25.45 20.36
CA PHE A 275 0.47 -25.85 19.00
C PHE A 275 -0.41 -24.80 18.32
N GLY A 276 -0.18 -24.56 17.05
CA GLY A 276 -1.06 -23.75 16.21
C GLY A 276 -0.89 -24.08 14.75
N ILE A 277 -1.95 -23.92 13.97
CA ILE A 277 -1.90 -24.12 12.51
C ILE A 277 -1.94 -22.76 11.83
N GLN A 278 -1.09 -22.60 10.82
CA GLN A 278 -1.10 -21.46 9.92
C GLN A 278 -1.45 -21.96 8.52
N LYS A 279 -2.37 -21.28 7.82
CA LYS A 279 -2.77 -21.60 6.45
C LYS A 279 -2.65 -20.35 5.59
N LEU A 280 -1.86 -20.43 4.52
CA LEU A 280 -1.73 -19.37 3.54
C LEU A 280 -3.06 -19.22 2.77
N VAL A 281 -3.54 -17.99 2.63
CA VAL A 281 -4.70 -17.63 1.81
C VAL A 281 -4.29 -16.59 0.77
N GLU A 282 -5.25 -16.12 -0.03
CA GLU A 282 -4.97 -15.13 -1.08
C GLU A 282 -4.30 -13.86 -0.54
N ASN A 283 -3.51 -13.18 -1.38
CA ASN A 283 -2.76 -11.96 -1.07
C ASN A 283 -1.69 -12.12 0.02
N ASP A 284 -1.08 -13.31 0.13
CA ASP A 284 -0.02 -13.61 1.11
C ASP A 284 -0.45 -13.40 2.58
N GLU A 285 -1.77 -13.42 2.85
CA GLU A 285 -2.34 -13.39 4.19
C GLU A 285 -2.39 -14.83 4.78
N PHE A 286 -2.44 -14.93 6.11
CA PHE A 286 -2.50 -16.22 6.80
C PHE A 286 -3.71 -16.33 7.72
N GLU A 287 -4.52 -17.36 7.51
CA GLU A 287 -5.47 -17.86 8.50
C GLU A 287 -4.71 -18.56 9.64
N LYS A 288 -5.12 -18.30 10.88
CA LYS A 288 -4.44 -18.80 12.08
C LYS A 288 -5.41 -19.62 12.91
N TYR A 289 -4.94 -20.75 13.43
CA TYR A 289 -5.73 -21.67 14.23
C TYR A 289 -4.91 -22.08 15.48
N PRO A 290 -4.77 -21.19 16.47
CA PRO A 290 -4.11 -21.49 17.73
C PRO A 290 -4.87 -22.61 18.47
N PHE A 291 -4.13 -23.55 19.04
CA PHE A 291 -4.69 -24.46 20.03
C PHE A 291 -4.96 -23.71 21.34
N ASP A 292 -6.07 -24.04 22.00
CA ASP A 292 -6.45 -23.43 23.28
C ASP A 292 -5.44 -23.76 24.38
N GLN A 293 -4.62 -22.77 24.76
CA GLN A 293 -3.57 -22.93 25.77
C GLN A 293 -4.09 -23.13 27.20
N SER A 294 -5.41 -23.05 27.43
CA SER A 294 -6.01 -23.49 28.69
C SER A 294 -6.20 -25.01 28.79
N LYS A 295 -6.08 -25.72 27.66
CA LYS A 295 -6.19 -27.18 27.57
C LYS A 295 -4.81 -27.83 27.54
N GLU A 296 -4.71 -29.00 28.15
CA GLU A 296 -3.51 -29.83 28.08
C GLU A 296 -3.35 -30.45 26.68
N ILE A 297 -2.13 -30.43 26.15
CA ILE A 297 -1.79 -31.10 24.89
C ILE A 297 -1.59 -32.59 25.17
N THR A 298 -2.48 -33.41 24.63
CA THR A 298 -2.39 -34.87 24.64
C THR A 298 -2.61 -35.41 23.23
N PRO A 299 -2.30 -36.70 22.95
CA PRO A 299 -2.60 -37.30 21.65
C PRO A 299 -4.07 -37.20 21.24
N GLU A 300 -4.98 -37.29 22.20
CA GLU A 300 -6.42 -37.17 21.97
C GLU A 300 -6.82 -35.72 21.65
N SER A 301 -6.40 -34.76 22.49
CA SER A 301 -6.81 -33.35 22.33
C SER A 301 -6.23 -32.74 21.05
N LEU A 302 -4.96 -33.02 20.76
CA LEU A 302 -4.29 -32.54 19.55
C LEU A 302 -4.81 -33.27 18.30
N GLY A 303 -5.02 -34.58 18.39
CA GLY A 303 -5.57 -35.39 17.30
C GLY A 303 -6.97 -34.97 16.89
N GLU A 304 -7.84 -34.64 17.85
CA GLU A 304 -9.17 -34.10 17.59
C GLU A 304 -9.09 -32.73 16.90
N PHE A 305 -8.29 -31.80 17.43
CA PHE A 305 -8.14 -30.46 16.86
C PHE A 305 -7.65 -30.51 15.42
N VAL A 306 -6.60 -31.28 15.14
CA VAL A 306 -6.09 -31.46 13.77
C VAL A 306 -7.14 -32.10 12.86
N THR A 307 -7.87 -33.12 13.33
CA THR A 307 -8.91 -33.77 12.52
C THR A 307 -10.02 -32.79 12.16
N LEU A 308 -10.47 -31.97 13.11
CA LEU A 308 -11.48 -30.94 12.88
C LEU A 308 -10.98 -29.86 11.90
N PHE A 309 -9.72 -29.43 12.01
CA PHE A 309 -9.12 -28.49 11.07
C PHE A 309 -9.11 -29.06 9.65
N VAL A 310 -8.57 -30.27 9.50
CA VAL A 310 -8.44 -30.97 8.22
C VAL A 310 -9.81 -31.24 7.58
N ASP A 311 -10.85 -31.46 8.37
CA ASP A 311 -12.24 -31.60 7.94
C ASP A 311 -12.95 -30.26 7.62
N GLY A 312 -12.28 -29.11 7.81
CA GLY A 312 -12.84 -27.78 7.58
C GLY A 312 -13.89 -27.35 8.63
N LYS A 313 -13.82 -27.91 9.85
CA LYS A 313 -14.77 -27.68 10.94
C LYS A 313 -14.29 -26.67 11.99
N ILE A 314 -13.09 -26.10 11.82
CA ILE A 314 -12.56 -25.04 12.68
C ILE A 314 -12.54 -23.74 11.88
N SER A 315 -13.04 -22.65 12.47
CA SER A 315 -12.91 -21.30 11.93
C SER A 315 -11.57 -20.67 12.33
N PRO A 316 -10.97 -19.80 11.49
CA PRO A 316 -9.75 -19.11 11.85
C PRO A 316 -9.97 -18.22 13.08
N ALA A 317 -8.94 -18.13 13.92
CA ALA A 317 -8.92 -17.22 15.06
C ALA A 317 -8.63 -15.79 14.61
N ILE A 318 -9.41 -14.87 15.18
CA ILE A 318 -9.26 -13.44 15.03
C ILE A 318 -8.29 -12.99 16.14
N LYS A 319 -7.21 -12.27 15.81
CA LYS A 319 -6.33 -11.68 16.84
C LYS A 319 -7.17 -10.74 17.71
N SER A 320 -7.10 -10.89 19.02
CA SER A 320 -7.81 -10.03 19.97
C SER A 320 -7.04 -9.94 21.28
N GLN A 321 -6.97 -8.74 21.83
CA GLN A 321 -6.65 -8.54 23.23
C GLN A 321 -7.75 -9.14 24.12
N PRO A 322 -7.46 -9.48 25.39
CA PRO A 322 -8.50 -9.87 26.34
C PRO A 322 -9.49 -8.72 26.54
N ILE A 323 -10.76 -9.07 26.78
CA ILE A 323 -11.77 -8.08 27.17
C ILE A 323 -11.32 -7.43 28.49
N PRO A 324 -11.20 -6.09 28.57
CA PRO A 324 -10.77 -5.41 29.79
C PRO A 324 -11.68 -5.76 30.97
N GLU A 325 -11.10 -6.11 32.13
CA GLU A 325 -11.87 -6.40 33.36
C GLU A 325 -12.70 -5.19 33.83
N LYS A 326 -12.20 -3.98 33.56
CA LYS A 326 -12.88 -2.70 33.82
C LYS A 326 -12.88 -1.88 32.55
N ASN A 327 -14.05 -1.34 32.21
CA ASN A 327 -14.25 -0.52 31.02
C ASN A 327 -15.16 0.69 31.33
N ASP A 328 -14.85 1.36 32.44
CA ASP A 328 -15.66 2.43 33.03
C ASP A 328 -15.20 3.84 32.62
N GLY A 329 -14.21 3.93 31.72
CA GLY A 329 -13.68 5.19 31.23
C GLY A 329 -14.65 5.92 30.30
N PRO A 330 -14.40 7.21 30.02
CA PRO A 330 -15.25 8.01 29.14
C PRO A 330 -15.25 7.50 27.69
N VAL A 331 -14.19 6.80 27.28
CA VAL A 331 -14.11 6.13 25.97
C VAL A 331 -14.03 4.62 26.21
N TYR A 332 -15.00 3.90 25.66
CA TYR A 332 -15.11 2.45 25.80
C TYR A 332 -14.01 1.75 24.98
N THR A 333 -13.27 0.84 25.60
CA THR A 333 -12.24 0.06 24.92
C THR A 333 -12.85 -1.17 24.26
N LEU A 334 -12.72 -1.26 22.95
CA LEU A 334 -13.11 -2.42 22.14
C LEU A 334 -11.92 -3.31 21.86
N VAL A 335 -12.19 -4.62 21.85
CA VAL A 335 -11.31 -5.68 21.38
C VAL A 335 -12.12 -6.56 20.43
N SER A 336 -11.49 -7.40 19.61
CA SER A 336 -12.22 -8.18 18.61
C SER A 336 -13.28 -9.09 19.21
N TYR A 337 -13.05 -9.61 20.42
CA TYR A 337 -13.99 -10.49 21.12
C TYR A 337 -15.29 -9.84 21.60
N ASN A 338 -15.31 -8.53 21.90
CA ASN A 338 -16.53 -7.83 22.31
C ASN A 338 -17.09 -6.89 21.22
N PHE A 339 -16.39 -6.77 20.09
CA PHE A 339 -16.75 -5.83 19.05
C PHE A 339 -18.18 -6.02 18.54
N GLU A 340 -18.56 -7.25 18.17
CA GLU A 340 -19.88 -7.49 17.58
C GLU A 340 -21.02 -7.17 18.56
N GLU A 341 -20.90 -7.62 19.80
CA GLU A 341 -21.90 -7.39 20.85
C GLU A 341 -22.09 -5.90 21.13
N VAL A 342 -21.00 -5.14 21.22
CA VAL A 342 -21.04 -3.73 21.62
C VAL A 342 -21.38 -2.82 20.44
N VAL A 343 -20.74 -3.02 19.29
CA VAL A 343 -20.83 -2.11 18.14
C VAL A 343 -22.12 -2.29 17.34
N TYR A 344 -22.66 -3.51 17.28
CA TYR A 344 -23.93 -3.80 16.60
C TYR A 344 -25.12 -3.89 17.55
N ASP A 345 -25.03 -3.33 18.76
CA ASP A 345 -26.17 -3.13 19.64
C ASP A 345 -27.20 -2.22 18.96
N LYS A 346 -28.37 -2.77 18.62
CA LYS A 346 -29.41 -2.05 17.90
C LYS A 346 -30.01 -0.87 18.67
N SER A 347 -29.76 -0.76 19.98
CA SER A 347 -30.29 0.32 20.80
C SER A 347 -29.39 1.56 20.84
N LYS A 348 -28.14 1.46 20.40
CA LYS A 348 -27.13 2.52 20.55
C LYS A 348 -26.47 2.87 19.22
N ASP A 349 -26.13 4.14 19.07
CA ASP A 349 -25.17 4.57 18.06
C ASP A 349 -23.76 4.45 18.66
N VAL A 350 -22.81 3.89 17.92
CA VAL A 350 -21.44 3.66 18.43
C VAL A 350 -20.44 4.34 17.51
N LEU A 351 -19.77 5.38 18.01
CA LEU A 351 -18.67 6.03 17.30
C LEU A 351 -17.36 5.34 17.70
N VAL A 352 -16.66 4.77 16.71
CA VAL A 352 -15.45 3.98 16.95
C VAL A 352 -14.23 4.66 16.31
N GLU A 353 -13.21 4.93 17.12
CA GLU A 353 -11.85 5.25 16.66
C GLU A 353 -11.05 3.95 16.51
N PHE A 354 -10.67 3.62 15.28
CA PHE A 354 -9.70 2.57 14.96
C PHE A 354 -8.30 3.18 14.90
N TYR A 355 -7.42 2.79 15.83
CA TYR A 355 -6.12 3.43 16.03
C TYR A 355 -4.96 2.44 16.13
N ALA A 356 -3.73 2.96 16.13
CA ALA A 356 -2.53 2.22 16.48
C ALA A 356 -1.68 3.03 17.49
N PRO A 357 -1.11 2.43 18.56
CA PRO A 357 -0.41 3.15 19.63
C PRO A 357 0.82 3.95 19.17
N TRP A 358 1.44 3.52 18.07
CA TRP A 358 2.62 4.17 17.49
C TRP A 358 2.28 5.32 16.53
N CYS A 359 1.02 5.49 16.12
CA CYS A 359 0.61 6.53 15.18
C CYS A 359 0.56 7.91 15.85
N GLY A 360 1.33 8.88 15.32
CA GLY A 360 1.37 10.25 15.83
C GLY A 360 0.02 10.97 15.74
N HIS A 361 -0.76 10.75 14.67
CA HIS A 361 -2.08 11.35 14.53
C HIS A 361 -3.10 10.82 15.56
N CYS A 362 -3.03 9.53 15.90
CA CYS A 362 -3.85 8.93 16.95
C CYS A 362 -3.51 9.51 18.33
N LYS A 363 -2.21 9.68 18.62
CA LYS A 363 -1.77 10.31 19.88
C LYS A 363 -2.29 11.75 20.02
N LYS A 364 -2.29 12.53 18.92
CA LYS A 364 -2.84 13.89 18.88
C LYS A 364 -4.36 13.93 19.07
N LEU A 365 -5.08 12.95 18.52
CA LEU A 365 -6.54 12.84 18.66
C LEU A 365 -6.97 12.37 20.07
N GLY A 366 -6.14 11.55 20.73
CA GLY A 366 -6.47 10.91 22.01
C GLY A 366 -7.11 11.83 23.07
N PRO A 367 -6.56 13.02 23.37
CA PRO A 367 -7.16 13.96 24.32
C PRO A 367 -8.55 14.46 23.90
N ILE A 368 -8.72 14.86 22.64
CA ILE A 368 -9.99 15.36 22.08
C ILE A 368 -11.06 14.26 22.12
N TYR A 369 -10.68 13.04 21.73
CA TYR A 369 -11.60 11.90 21.72
C TYR A 369 -11.97 11.46 23.15
N HIS A 370 -11.07 11.64 24.12
CA HIS A 370 -11.36 11.44 25.54
C HIS A 370 -12.37 12.46 26.07
N GLU A 371 -12.22 13.72 25.70
CA GLU A 371 -13.16 14.79 26.05
C GLU A 371 -14.54 14.54 25.43
N LEU A 372 -14.59 14.13 24.17
CA LEU A 372 -15.83 13.68 23.51
C LEU A 372 -16.50 12.55 24.29
N GLY A 373 -15.73 11.53 24.68
CA GLY A 373 -16.22 10.44 25.52
C GLY A 373 -16.79 10.94 26.85
N ALA A 374 -16.15 11.92 27.48
CA ALA A 374 -16.61 12.50 28.73
C ALA A 374 -17.93 13.25 28.56
N LEU A 375 -18.09 14.05 27.48
CA LEU A 375 -19.34 14.75 27.15
C LEU A 375 -20.52 13.80 26.95
N TYR A 376 -20.28 12.63 26.34
CA TYR A 376 -21.33 11.65 26.06
C TYR A 376 -21.48 10.56 27.15
N SER A 377 -20.71 10.64 28.24
CA SER A 377 -20.66 9.59 29.27
C SER A 377 -22.01 9.32 29.95
N GLU A 378 -22.81 10.37 30.21
CA GLU A 378 -24.17 10.25 30.75
C GLU A 378 -25.18 9.69 29.73
N TYR A 379 -24.81 9.67 28.45
CA TYR A 379 -25.63 9.25 27.32
C TYR A 379 -25.13 7.96 26.67
N LYS A 380 -24.23 7.21 27.32
CA LYS A 380 -23.65 5.95 26.81
C LYS A 380 -24.65 4.84 26.49
N ASP A 381 -25.90 4.98 26.95
CA ASP A 381 -27.01 4.09 26.60
C ASP A 381 -27.74 4.48 25.31
N LYS A 382 -27.32 5.58 24.68
CA LYS A 382 -27.82 6.09 23.40
C LYS A 382 -26.70 6.27 22.39
N ILE A 383 -25.61 6.93 22.78
CA ILE A 383 -24.42 7.17 21.96
C ILE A 383 -23.21 6.72 22.77
N LEU A 384 -22.51 5.70 22.28
CA LEU A 384 -21.29 5.18 22.90
C LEU A 384 -20.07 5.67 22.10
N ILE A 385 -19.14 6.33 22.80
CA ILE A 385 -17.82 6.69 22.24
C ILE A 385 -16.84 5.57 22.58
N ALA A 386 -16.26 4.95 21.56
CA ALA A 386 -15.41 3.78 21.70
C ALA A 386 -14.14 3.88 20.86
N LYS A 387 -13.12 3.10 21.23
CA LYS A 387 -11.85 2.99 20.50
C LYS A 387 -11.36 1.55 20.44
N MET A 388 -10.65 1.19 19.39
CA MET A 388 -10.08 -0.13 19.16
C MET A 388 -8.64 -0.02 18.66
N ASP A 389 -7.71 -0.71 19.32
CA ASP A 389 -6.33 -0.82 18.87
C ASP A 389 -6.23 -1.89 17.78
N CYS A 390 -6.14 -1.47 16.53
CA CYS A 390 -6.07 -2.37 15.37
C CYS A 390 -4.65 -2.94 15.12
N SER A 391 -3.66 -2.58 15.94
CA SER A 391 -2.35 -3.27 15.92
C SER A 391 -2.39 -4.58 16.72
N GLU A 392 -3.27 -4.65 17.71
CA GLU A 392 -3.44 -5.80 18.60
C GLU A 392 -4.78 -6.53 18.45
N ASN A 393 -5.67 -6.04 17.59
CA ASN A 393 -7.00 -6.62 17.36
C ASN A 393 -7.36 -6.61 15.87
N ASP A 394 -7.67 -7.78 15.33
CA ASP A 394 -8.22 -7.94 13.98
C ASP A 394 -9.70 -7.54 13.94
N LEU A 395 -10.16 -6.95 12.85
CA LEU A 395 -11.59 -6.70 12.66
C LEU A 395 -12.35 -8.03 12.47
N PRO A 396 -13.49 -8.23 13.16
CA PRO A 396 -14.32 -9.41 12.92
C PRO A 396 -14.79 -9.51 11.46
N PRO A 397 -14.95 -10.71 10.88
CA PRO A 397 -15.38 -10.91 9.49
C PRO A 397 -16.73 -10.28 9.11
N ILE A 398 -17.57 -9.98 10.11
CA ILE A 398 -18.85 -9.28 9.91
C ILE A 398 -18.69 -7.80 9.54
N VAL A 399 -17.49 -7.23 9.76
CA VAL A 399 -17.18 -5.84 9.42
C VAL A 399 -16.94 -5.74 7.90
N PRO A 400 -17.74 -4.95 7.15
CA PRO A 400 -17.72 -4.94 5.68
C PRO A 400 -16.60 -4.08 5.07
N PHE A 401 -15.58 -3.72 5.86
CA PHE A 401 -14.52 -2.81 5.43
C PHE A 401 -13.16 -3.22 6.01
N LYS A 402 -12.08 -2.76 5.37
CA LYS A 402 -10.71 -2.83 5.87
C LYS A 402 -10.27 -1.44 6.36
N ILE A 403 -9.34 -1.39 7.31
CA ILE A 403 -8.72 -0.14 7.76
C ILE A 403 -7.57 0.21 6.81
N GLY A 404 -7.71 1.32 6.06
CA GLY A 404 -6.67 1.80 5.14
C GLY A 404 -5.60 2.68 5.80
N GLY A 405 -5.86 3.20 7.00
CA GLY A 405 -4.94 4.09 7.72
C GLY A 405 -5.45 4.47 9.11
N PHE A 406 -4.60 5.13 9.90
CA PHE A 406 -4.88 5.46 11.29
C PHE A 406 -4.78 6.98 11.56
N PRO A 407 -5.70 7.57 12.36
CA PRO A 407 -6.94 6.97 12.84
C PRO A 407 -8.00 6.89 11.73
N THR A 408 -8.79 5.82 11.73
CA THR A 408 -10.05 5.71 10.96
C THR A 408 -11.20 5.81 11.95
N ILE A 409 -12.21 6.64 11.67
CA ILE A 409 -13.33 6.87 12.58
C ILE A 409 -14.62 6.57 11.83
N LYS A 410 -15.49 5.75 12.44
CA LYS A 410 -16.78 5.37 11.84
C LYS A 410 -17.87 5.33 12.89
N LEU A 411 -19.07 5.75 12.50
CA LEU A 411 -20.29 5.66 13.29
C LEU A 411 -21.11 4.45 12.84
N PHE A 412 -21.40 3.58 13.79
CA PHE A 412 -22.32 2.46 13.62
C PHE A 412 -23.67 2.90 14.18
N LYS A 413 -24.67 3.02 13.32
CA LYS A 413 -25.96 3.61 13.71
C LYS A 413 -26.84 2.59 14.43
N ALA A 414 -27.66 3.09 15.35
CA ALA A 414 -28.65 2.26 16.03
C ALA A 414 -29.68 1.70 15.01
N GLY A 415 -30.19 0.49 15.25
CA GLY A 415 -31.21 -0.14 14.42
C GLY A 415 -30.65 -0.88 13.19
N GLU A 416 -30.69 -0.24 12.02
CA GLU A 416 -30.16 -0.83 10.78
C GLU A 416 -28.64 -0.81 10.79
N LYS A 417 -27.99 -1.79 10.14
CA LYS A 417 -26.51 -1.92 10.09
C LYS A 417 -25.87 -0.89 9.14
N GLU A 418 -26.25 0.37 9.28
CA GLU A 418 -25.69 1.47 8.53
C GLU A 418 -24.41 1.95 9.23
N ILE A 419 -23.36 2.17 8.44
CA ILE A 419 -22.05 2.61 8.90
C ILE A 419 -21.74 3.90 8.15
N VAL A 420 -21.40 4.95 8.90
CA VAL A 420 -21.10 6.27 8.35
C VAL A 420 -19.65 6.63 8.66
N ASP A 421 -18.91 7.04 7.63
CA ASP A 421 -17.52 7.44 7.75
C ASP A 421 -17.42 8.87 8.27
N TYR A 422 -16.49 9.10 9.20
CA TYR A 422 -16.16 10.44 9.65
C TYR A 422 -15.01 11.00 8.79
N ALA A 423 -15.29 12.08 8.07
CA ALA A 423 -14.33 12.72 7.17
C ALA A 423 -14.03 14.20 7.50
N ASP A 424 -14.66 14.73 8.54
CA ASP A 424 -14.49 16.12 8.97
C ASP A 424 -13.18 16.31 9.75
N ASP A 425 -12.87 17.56 10.12
CA ASP A 425 -11.70 17.85 10.95
C ASP A 425 -11.83 17.22 12.34
N ARG A 426 -10.72 16.97 13.02
CA ARG A 426 -10.69 16.19 14.26
C ARG A 426 -10.85 17.04 15.53
N SER A 427 -11.58 18.15 15.45
CA SER A 427 -11.95 18.97 16.60
C SER A 427 -13.13 18.38 17.38
N LEU A 428 -13.29 18.79 18.63
CA LEU A 428 -14.39 18.35 19.48
C LEU A 428 -15.75 18.79 18.92
N GLU A 429 -15.81 20.01 18.40
CA GLU A 429 -16.99 20.63 17.81
C GLU A 429 -17.49 19.84 16.60
N SER A 430 -16.58 19.45 15.71
CA SER A 430 -16.92 18.69 14.51
C SER A 430 -17.43 17.29 14.85
N PHE A 431 -16.89 16.63 15.87
CA PHE A 431 -17.46 15.36 16.35
C PHE A 431 -18.88 15.52 16.91
N VAL A 432 -19.12 16.56 17.70
CA VAL A 432 -20.45 16.83 18.28
C VAL A 432 -21.48 17.12 17.19
N GLU A 433 -21.12 17.96 16.21
CA GLU A 433 -22.00 18.30 15.10
C GLU A 433 -22.25 17.08 14.20
N PHE A 434 -21.22 16.29 13.91
CA PHE A 434 -21.36 15.04 13.17
C PHE A 434 -22.32 14.05 13.86
N LEU A 435 -22.19 13.85 15.18
CA LEU A 435 -23.10 12.98 15.94
C LEU A 435 -24.53 13.52 15.93
N LYS A 436 -24.71 14.83 16.09
CA LYS A 436 -26.03 15.47 16.03
C LYS A 436 -26.71 15.25 14.68
N GLN A 437 -25.96 15.35 13.59
CA GLN A 437 -26.46 15.13 12.23
C GLN A 437 -26.77 13.65 11.96
N ASN A 438 -25.81 12.77 12.26
CA ASN A 438 -25.80 11.41 11.75
C ASN A 438 -26.34 10.34 12.71
N ALA A 439 -26.26 10.55 14.03
CA ALA A 439 -26.75 9.56 15.00
C ALA A 439 -28.28 9.43 14.94
N VAL A 440 -28.78 8.19 15.12
CA VAL A 440 -30.21 7.91 15.19
C VAL A 440 -30.76 8.41 16.52
N ASN A 441 -30.07 8.11 17.62
CA ASN A 441 -30.41 8.63 18.93
C ASN A 441 -29.96 10.08 19.06
N LYS A 442 -30.92 11.00 19.15
CA LYS A 442 -30.62 12.43 19.29
C LYS A 442 -30.27 12.78 20.75
N VAL A 443 -29.08 13.34 20.94
CA VAL A 443 -28.54 13.82 22.21
C VAL A 443 -28.01 15.24 21.99
N GLU A 444 -28.41 16.18 22.85
CA GLU A 444 -27.86 17.53 22.87
C GLU A 444 -26.82 17.62 23.98
N VAL A 445 -25.56 17.82 23.61
CA VAL A 445 -24.47 18.15 24.53
C VAL A 445 -24.07 19.61 24.33
N LYS A 446 -23.68 20.28 25.41
CA LYS A 446 -23.12 21.64 25.34
C LYS A 446 -21.61 21.53 25.34
N VAL A 447 -20.99 22.03 24.27
CA VAL A 447 -19.54 22.27 24.27
C VAL A 447 -19.33 23.60 24.98
N GLU A 448 -18.74 23.57 26.18
CA GLU A 448 -18.31 24.79 26.87
C GLU A 448 -17.07 25.32 26.16
N VAL A 449 -17.30 26.16 25.15
CA VAL A 449 -16.22 26.90 24.51
C VAL A 449 -15.77 27.98 25.50
N GLU A 450 -14.68 27.75 26.24
CA GLU A 450 -13.93 28.85 26.85
C GLU A 450 -13.33 29.70 25.73
N ARG A 451 -14.14 30.60 25.16
CA ARG A 451 -13.61 31.74 24.44
C ARG A 451 -12.97 32.66 25.47
N LYS A 452 -11.67 32.53 25.68
CA LYS A 452 -10.90 33.59 26.37
C LYS A 452 -11.14 34.88 25.61
N GLN A 453 -11.88 35.81 26.22
CA GLN A 453 -11.95 37.19 25.71
C GLN A 453 -10.60 37.88 25.97
N PRO A 454 -10.13 38.77 25.09
CA PRO A 454 -8.75 39.27 25.14
C PRO A 454 -8.38 40.18 26.32
N ASN A 455 -9.26 40.43 27.29
CA ASN A 455 -9.11 41.61 28.16
C ASN A 455 -9.09 41.41 29.68
N ASP A 456 -9.01 40.19 30.21
CA ASP A 456 -8.80 40.02 31.65
C ASP A 456 -7.73 38.95 31.93
N ILE A 457 -6.45 39.30 31.70
CA ILE A 457 -5.33 38.60 32.35
C ILE A 457 -4.82 39.50 33.48
N GLU A 458 -5.31 39.22 34.69
CA GLU A 458 -4.63 39.63 35.92
C GLU A 458 -3.36 38.79 36.09
N TYR A 459 -2.22 39.48 36.22
CA TYR A 459 -0.92 38.87 36.47
C TYR A 459 -0.91 38.10 37.79
N GLY A 460 -0.99 36.77 37.72
CA GLY A 460 -0.88 35.86 38.86
C GLY A 460 0.21 34.82 38.63
N HIS A 461 1.34 34.98 39.32
CA HIS A 461 2.49 34.09 39.32
C HIS A 461 2.16 32.64 39.70
N ASN A 462 2.43 31.68 38.81
CA ASN A 462 3.20 30.44 39.01
C ASN A 462 3.04 29.54 37.77
N VAL A 463 3.93 29.71 36.80
CA VAL A 463 4.06 28.78 35.67
C VAL A 463 5.10 27.73 36.06
N ASP A 464 4.72 26.46 35.97
CA ASP A 464 5.67 25.34 36.08
C ASP A 464 6.45 25.26 34.76
N PHE A 465 7.75 25.57 34.82
CA PHE A 465 8.63 25.61 33.65
C PHE A 465 9.07 24.23 33.16
N SER A 466 8.61 23.13 33.77
CA SER A 466 9.00 21.77 33.39
C SER A 466 8.24 21.20 32.18
N GLU A 467 7.19 21.86 31.69
CA GLU A 467 6.38 21.45 30.54
C GLU A 467 6.57 22.32 29.28
N LEU A 468 7.47 23.30 29.31
CA LEU A 468 7.74 24.15 28.14
C LEU A 468 8.64 23.41 27.14
N LYS A 469 8.09 23.15 25.94
CA LYS A 469 8.88 22.71 24.78
C LYS A 469 10.04 23.66 24.54
N THR A 470 11.19 23.12 24.18
CA THR A 470 12.34 23.93 23.79
C THR A 470 12.03 24.68 22.48
N ALA A 471 12.68 25.82 22.27
CA ALA A 471 12.53 26.58 21.00
C ALA A 471 12.87 25.74 19.76
N SER A 472 13.69 24.69 19.91
CA SER A 472 13.99 23.73 18.84
C SER A 472 12.81 22.82 18.53
N GLU A 473 12.14 22.28 19.54
CA GLU A 473 10.99 21.38 19.36
C GLU A 473 9.77 22.11 18.78
N VAL A 474 9.60 23.38 19.13
CA VAL A 474 8.58 24.26 18.53
C VAL A 474 8.91 24.56 17.07
N LEU A 475 10.18 24.81 16.76
CA LEU A 475 10.64 25.06 15.40
C LEU A 475 10.53 23.81 14.52
N ASP A 476 10.84 22.63 15.05
CA ASP A 476 10.74 21.36 14.33
C ASP A 476 9.26 21.00 14.06
N ASP A 477 8.36 21.18 15.04
CA ASP A 477 6.91 21.00 14.85
C ASP A 477 6.34 21.98 13.79
N TYR A 478 6.82 23.23 13.79
CA TYR A 478 6.44 24.24 12.81
C TYR A 478 6.98 23.91 11.42
N LEU A 479 8.24 23.51 11.31
CA LEU A 479 8.85 23.08 10.04
C LEU A 479 8.15 21.84 9.48
N ASP A 480 7.82 20.85 10.31
CA ASP A 480 7.06 19.66 9.90
C ASP A 480 5.64 20.03 9.43
N SER A 481 5.02 21.05 10.04
CA SER A 481 3.73 21.56 9.59
C SER A 481 3.82 22.22 8.20
N ILE A 482 4.90 22.96 7.93
CA ILE A 482 5.20 23.58 6.63
C ILE A 482 5.50 22.50 5.58
N TYR A 483 6.29 21.47 5.93
CA TYR A 483 6.61 20.37 5.02
C TYR A 483 5.37 19.57 4.59
N ASN A 484 4.44 19.33 5.52
CA ASN A 484 3.18 18.65 5.21
C ASN A 484 2.19 19.55 4.44
N LEU A 485 2.17 20.86 4.72
CA LEU A 485 1.42 21.81 3.90
C LEU A 485 1.94 21.81 2.45
N ASN A 486 3.26 21.77 2.27
CA ASN A 486 3.89 21.71 0.95
C ASN A 486 3.48 20.45 0.18
N SER A 487 3.38 19.27 0.81
CA SER A 487 2.97 18.05 0.10
C SER A 487 1.48 18.06 -0.28
N GLU A 488 0.60 18.57 0.58
CA GLU A 488 -0.84 18.71 0.29
C GLU A 488 -1.12 19.78 -0.78
N VAL A 489 -0.41 20.91 -0.72
CA VAL A 489 -0.50 21.98 -1.73
C VAL A 489 0.04 21.49 -3.07
N VAL A 490 1.17 20.78 -3.09
CA VAL A 490 1.72 20.19 -4.33
C VAL A 490 0.74 19.19 -4.94
N ALA A 491 0.14 18.30 -4.14
CA ALA A 491 -0.85 17.35 -4.63
C ALA A 491 -2.10 18.03 -5.21
N ALA A 492 -2.63 19.06 -4.53
CA ALA A 492 -3.77 19.83 -5.02
C ALA A 492 -3.43 20.64 -6.30
N LEU A 493 -2.22 21.18 -6.40
CA LEU A 493 -1.74 21.86 -7.61
C LEU A 493 -1.54 20.88 -8.79
N GLU A 494 -1.07 19.66 -8.52
CA GLU A 494 -0.98 18.61 -9.54
C GLU A 494 -2.37 18.16 -10.04
N GLU A 495 -3.34 18.08 -9.14
CA GLU A 495 -4.75 17.79 -9.47
C GLU A 495 -5.36 18.90 -10.34
N LEU A 496 -5.14 20.18 -9.97
CA LEU A 496 -5.53 21.33 -10.78
C LEU A 496 -4.89 21.32 -12.17
N ARG A 497 -3.59 21.00 -12.25
CA ARG A 497 -2.88 20.88 -13.54
C ARG A 497 -3.50 19.80 -14.43
N HIS A 498 -3.83 18.64 -13.85
CA HIS A 498 -4.45 17.55 -14.59
C HIS A 498 -5.87 17.92 -15.08
N LEU A 499 -6.65 18.65 -14.28
CA LEU A 499 -7.95 19.18 -14.68
C LEU A 499 -7.84 20.25 -15.78
N ASP A 500 -6.82 21.09 -15.74
CA ASP A 500 -6.56 22.08 -16.79
C ASP A 500 -6.22 21.41 -18.13
N GLU A 501 -5.40 20.36 -18.12
CA GLU A 501 -5.14 19.55 -19.32
C GLU A 501 -6.42 18.89 -19.86
N GLN A 502 -7.31 18.43 -18.99
CA GLN A 502 -8.61 17.89 -19.40
C GLN A 502 -9.51 18.96 -20.02
N CYS A 503 -9.58 20.14 -19.41
CA CYS A 503 -10.35 21.27 -19.92
C CYS A 503 -9.83 21.73 -21.29
N GLU A 504 -8.51 21.78 -21.50
CA GLU A 504 -7.92 22.10 -22.80
C GLU A 504 -8.24 21.07 -23.88
N ARG A 505 -8.16 19.77 -23.53
CA ARG A 505 -8.56 18.69 -24.45
C ARG A 505 -10.03 18.80 -24.84
N LEU A 506 -10.92 19.02 -23.87
CA LEU A 506 -12.35 19.20 -24.11
C LEU A 506 -12.63 20.43 -24.95
N ARG A 507 -11.98 21.57 -24.68
CA ARG A 507 -12.10 22.79 -25.53
C ARG A 507 -11.75 22.52 -26.99
N LYS A 508 -10.68 21.75 -27.24
CA LYS A 508 -10.28 21.39 -28.60
C LYS A 508 -11.33 20.50 -29.29
N ILE A 509 -11.84 19.49 -28.58
CA ILE A 509 -12.89 18.59 -29.08
C ILE A 509 -14.18 19.36 -29.38
N CYS A 510 -14.60 20.24 -28.46
CA CYS A 510 -15.78 21.08 -28.61
C CYS A 510 -15.66 21.98 -29.85
N LYS A 511 -14.49 22.60 -30.05
CA LYS A 511 -14.22 23.43 -31.24
C LYS A 511 -14.27 22.62 -32.53
N GLU A 512 -13.62 21.46 -32.57
CA GLU A 512 -13.65 20.57 -33.74
C GLU A 512 -15.08 20.09 -34.07
N CYS A 513 -15.90 19.80 -33.06
CA CYS A 513 -17.30 19.42 -33.25
C CYS A 513 -18.15 20.60 -33.76
N GLN A 514 -17.90 21.81 -33.27
CA GLN A 514 -18.56 23.04 -33.75
C GLN A 514 -18.21 23.31 -35.20
N ASP A 515 -16.92 23.28 -35.56
CA ASP A 515 -16.44 23.51 -36.93
C ASP A 515 -17.05 22.50 -37.92
N LYS A 516 -17.13 21.22 -37.54
CA LYS A 516 -17.80 20.17 -38.34
C LYS A 516 -19.31 20.39 -38.45
N SER A 517 -19.95 20.83 -37.37
CA SER A 517 -21.39 21.15 -37.38
C SER A 517 -21.70 22.26 -38.38
N PHE A 518 -20.90 23.35 -38.39
CA PHE A 518 -21.03 24.45 -39.35
C PHE A 518 -20.74 24.01 -40.78
N ALA A 519 -19.69 23.22 -41.02
CA ALA A 519 -19.37 22.71 -42.35
C ALA A 519 -20.47 21.82 -42.96
N CYS A 520 -21.13 21.00 -42.13
CA CYS A 520 -22.27 20.18 -42.56
C CYS A 520 -23.53 21.02 -42.84
N MET A 521 -23.70 22.17 -42.17
CA MET A 521 -24.81 23.10 -42.44
C MET A 521 -24.63 23.82 -43.78
N ASP A 522 -23.41 24.28 -44.08
CA ASP A 522 -23.13 25.06 -45.29
C ASP A 522 -23.13 24.20 -46.58
N SER A 523 -22.89 22.89 -46.46
CA SER A 523 -22.77 21.98 -47.61
C SER A 523 -24.01 21.14 -47.93
N GLU A 524 -25.03 21.14 -47.05
CA GLU A 524 -26.20 20.21 -47.10
C GLU A 524 -25.81 18.72 -47.24
N GLN A 525 -24.57 18.34 -46.93
CA GLN A 525 -24.04 16.99 -47.05
C GLN A 525 -23.46 16.51 -45.71
N LYS A 526 -23.52 15.20 -45.50
CA LYS A 526 -22.90 14.51 -44.35
C LYS A 526 -21.39 14.43 -44.53
N ASP A 527 -20.66 14.32 -43.43
CA ASP A 527 -19.21 14.14 -43.47
C ASP A 527 -18.78 12.76 -44.00
N ASP A 528 -17.46 12.55 -44.17
CA ASP A 528 -16.85 11.28 -44.65
C ASP A 528 -17.20 10.05 -43.78
N GLY A 529 -17.86 10.24 -42.63
CA GLY A 529 -18.35 9.21 -41.72
C GLY A 529 -19.88 9.08 -41.65
N ASP A 530 -20.62 9.65 -42.60
CA ASP A 530 -22.09 9.63 -42.70
C ASP A 530 -22.82 10.33 -41.52
N LYS A 531 -22.15 11.27 -40.84
CA LYS A 531 -22.71 12.06 -39.73
C LYS A 531 -23.23 13.41 -40.25
N ASP A 532 -24.39 13.83 -39.72
CA ASP A 532 -25.01 15.12 -40.06
C ASP A 532 -24.71 16.21 -39.03
N SER A 533 -25.14 17.44 -39.33
CA SER A 533 -24.97 18.59 -38.43
C SER A 533 -25.60 18.39 -37.04
N SER A 534 -26.69 17.63 -36.94
CA SER A 534 -27.37 17.37 -35.66
C SER A 534 -26.53 16.48 -34.74
N TYR A 535 -25.85 15.48 -35.31
CA TYR A 535 -24.92 14.63 -34.58
C TYR A 535 -23.76 15.44 -33.99
N TRP A 536 -23.13 16.31 -34.80
CA TRP A 536 -22.01 17.13 -34.36
C TRP A 536 -22.42 18.21 -33.35
N ARG A 537 -23.64 18.75 -33.46
CA ARG A 537 -24.22 19.66 -32.46
C ARG A 537 -24.41 18.98 -31.11
N ASN A 538 -25.01 17.79 -31.07
CA ASN A 538 -25.22 17.05 -29.83
C ASN A 538 -23.89 16.67 -29.16
N MET A 539 -22.87 16.35 -29.96
CA MET A 539 -21.52 16.07 -29.44
C MET A 539 -20.87 17.32 -28.84
N ALA A 540 -21.04 18.48 -29.48
CA ALA A 540 -20.56 19.75 -28.94
C ALA A 540 -21.27 20.15 -27.63
N GLU A 541 -22.59 19.90 -27.53
CA GLU A 541 -23.36 20.13 -26.30
C GLU A 541 -22.92 19.19 -25.17
N SER A 542 -22.71 17.90 -25.46
CA SER A 542 -22.19 16.93 -24.48
C SER A 542 -20.79 17.30 -24.00
N CYS A 543 -19.90 17.68 -24.91
CA CYS A 543 -18.55 18.16 -24.58
C CYS A 543 -18.59 19.43 -23.72
N SER A 544 -19.51 20.34 -24.00
CA SER A 544 -19.68 21.57 -23.22
C SER A 544 -20.18 21.29 -21.80
N ALA A 545 -21.07 20.30 -21.62
CA ALA A 545 -21.55 19.89 -20.30
C ALA A 545 -20.43 19.23 -19.48
N GLU A 546 -19.62 18.37 -20.09
CA GLU A 546 -18.45 17.76 -19.45
C GLU A 546 -17.40 18.81 -19.06
N SER A 547 -17.16 19.80 -19.93
CA SER A 547 -16.26 20.93 -19.61
C SER A 547 -16.76 21.76 -18.43
N LEU A 548 -18.07 21.90 -18.25
CA LEU A 548 -18.65 22.62 -17.11
C LEU A 548 -18.46 21.84 -15.81
N GLN A 549 -18.66 20.52 -15.85
CA GLN A 549 -18.39 19.65 -14.71
C GLN A 549 -16.92 19.71 -14.25
N LYS A 550 -15.97 19.69 -15.21
CA LYS A 550 -14.53 19.85 -14.90
C LYS A 550 -14.18 21.22 -14.33
N HIS A 551 -14.94 22.25 -14.70
CA HIS A 551 -14.80 23.56 -14.12
C HIS A 551 -15.27 23.61 -12.66
N ASP A 552 -16.40 22.97 -12.34
CA ASP A 552 -16.90 22.88 -10.95
C ASP A 552 -15.93 22.08 -10.06
N GLU A 553 -15.31 21.02 -10.58
CA GLU A 553 -14.24 20.27 -9.90
C GLU A 553 -13.03 21.18 -9.58
N LYS A 554 -12.65 22.07 -10.51
CA LYS A 554 -11.56 23.04 -10.32
C LYS A 554 -11.88 24.05 -9.22
N ILE A 555 -13.12 24.54 -9.15
CA ILE A 555 -13.59 25.45 -8.10
C ILE A 555 -13.47 24.78 -6.73
N ALA A 556 -13.94 23.54 -6.59
CA ALA A 556 -13.89 22.81 -5.33
C ALA A 556 -12.46 22.61 -4.80
N ILE A 557 -11.49 22.32 -5.69
CA ILE A 557 -10.07 22.19 -5.30
C ILE A 557 -9.45 23.54 -4.94
N THR A 558 -9.86 24.61 -5.62
CA THR A 558 -9.41 25.98 -5.31
C THR A 558 -9.89 26.42 -3.93
N ASP A 559 -11.15 26.14 -3.59
CA ASP A 559 -11.71 26.40 -2.26
C ASP A 559 -11.00 25.57 -1.18
N LYS A 560 -10.64 24.32 -1.49
CA LYS A 560 -9.85 23.46 -0.60
C LYS A 560 -8.47 24.07 -0.32
N LEU A 561 -7.78 24.56 -1.35
CA LEU A 561 -6.48 25.24 -1.22
C LEU A 561 -6.60 26.52 -0.39
N TYR A 562 -7.61 27.34 -0.65
CA TYR A 562 -7.87 28.56 0.11
C TYR A 562 -8.07 28.26 1.61
N ASN A 563 -8.88 27.25 1.93
CA ASN A 563 -9.13 26.83 3.30
C ASN A 563 -7.90 26.20 3.96
N LEU A 564 -7.02 25.52 3.21
CA LEU A 564 -5.75 24.99 3.73
C LEU A 564 -4.78 26.11 4.10
N LEU A 565 -4.65 27.11 3.23
CA LEU A 565 -3.77 28.27 3.47
C LEU A 565 -4.27 29.13 4.62
N THR A 566 -5.58 29.38 4.70
CA THR A 566 -6.21 30.15 5.79
C THR A 566 -5.98 29.47 7.14
N ARG A 567 -6.15 28.14 7.23
CA ARG A 567 -5.88 27.38 8.46
C ARG A 567 -4.43 27.42 8.90
N HIS A 568 -3.48 27.52 7.96
CA HIS A 568 -2.08 27.66 8.30
C HIS A 568 -1.78 29.04 8.86
N TYR A 569 -2.37 30.07 8.26
CA TYR A 569 -2.28 31.45 8.73
C TYR A 569 -2.85 31.59 10.15
N ASP A 570 -4.05 31.07 10.40
CA ASP A 570 -4.69 31.12 11.72
C ASP A 570 -3.88 30.36 12.78
N ARG A 571 -3.30 29.20 12.43
CA ARG A 571 -2.45 28.43 13.35
C ARG A 571 -1.16 29.18 13.68
N LEU A 572 -0.55 29.81 12.69
CA LEU A 572 0.65 30.62 12.89
C LEU A 572 0.34 31.79 13.84
N ASP A 573 -0.77 32.49 13.64
CA ASP A 573 -1.23 33.56 14.53
C ASP A 573 -1.45 33.05 15.97
N GLU A 574 -2.08 31.88 16.13
CA GLU A 574 -2.27 31.27 17.46
C GLU A 574 -0.97 30.82 18.13
N GLU A 575 -0.03 30.25 17.39
CA GLU A 575 1.26 29.80 17.92
C GLU A 575 2.16 30.98 18.30
N LEU A 576 2.13 32.05 17.51
CA LEU A 576 2.82 33.30 17.83
C LEU A 576 2.21 33.94 19.09
N ALA A 577 0.88 34.01 19.19
CA ALA A 577 0.19 34.49 20.38
C ALA A 577 0.51 33.66 21.64
N ARG A 578 0.60 32.32 21.53
CA ARG A 578 0.96 31.44 22.65
C ARG A 578 2.39 31.63 23.15
N ASN A 579 3.30 32.08 22.29
CA ASN A 579 4.69 32.35 22.64
C ASN A 579 4.94 33.82 23.01
N ASN A 580 3.87 34.60 23.24
CA ASN A 580 3.95 36.03 23.53
C ASN A 580 4.66 36.83 22.42
N ILE A 581 4.61 36.32 21.19
CA ILE A 581 5.07 36.99 19.98
C ILE A 581 3.83 37.56 19.31
N HIS A 582 3.57 38.84 19.52
CA HIS A 582 2.48 39.55 18.87
C HIS A 582 2.96 40.05 17.50
N LEU A 583 2.35 39.63 16.39
CA LEU A 583 2.68 40.15 15.05
C LEU A 583 2.41 41.66 14.95
N ASP A 584 1.58 42.17 15.85
CA ASP A 584 1.29 43.57 16.11
C ASP A 584 2.52 44.37 16.62
N GLU A 585 3.63 43.71 16.98
CA GLU A 585 4.92 44.36 17.30
C GLU A 585 5.83 44.60 16.08
N PHE A 586 5.51 44.03 14.91
CA PHE A 586 6.07 44.49 13.64
C PHE A 586 5.23 45.68 13.19
N GLY A 587 5.46 46.86 13.79
CA GLY A 587 4.67 48.07 13.53
C GLY A 587 4.40 48.32 12.04
N HIS A 588 3.30 49.00 11.73
CA HIS A 588 2.72 49.15 10.37
C HIS A 588 3.75 49.03 9.23
N MET A 589 3.54 48.12 8.28
CA MET A 589 4.48 47.84 7.20
C MET A 589 4.05 48.50 5.88
N VAL A 590 5.00 48.92 5.05
CA VAL A 590 4.79 49.42 3.69
C VAL A 590 5.72 48.69 2.72
N GLN A 591 5.19 48.26 1.58
CA GLN A 591 5.99 47.68 0.51
C GLN A 591 6.57 48.79 -0.36
N CYS A 592 7.84 48.69 -0.71
CA CYS A 592 8.46 49.52 -1.73
C CYS A 592 8.00 49.06 -3.11
N ASP A 593 7.41 49.97 -3.89
CA ASP A 593 6.92 49.69 -5.24
C ASP A 593 8.04 49.60 -6.30
N HIS A 594 9.32 49.60 -5.88
CA HIS A 594 10.42 49.35 -6.79
C HIS A 594 10.53 47.83 -7.04
N PRO A 595 10.35 47.33 -8.28
CA PRO A 595 10.24 45.90 -8.58
C PRO A 595 11.52 45.09 -8.34
N LYS A 596 12.64 45.76 -8.03
CA LYS A 596 13.92 45.13 -7.65
C LYS A 596 14.40 45.57 -6.26
N CYS A 597 13.52 46.08 -5.42
CA CYS A 597 13.88 46.39 -4.04
C CYS A 597 14.28 45.10 -3.34
N GLU A 598 15.55 44.97 -2.93
CA GLU A 598 16.06 43.77 -2.27
C GLU A 598 15.38 43.53 -0.90
N THR A 599 14.97 44.61 -0.25
CA THR A 599 14.33 44.57 1.07
C THR A 599 12.82 44.37 0.97
N GLY A 600 12.17 44.91 -0.06
CA GLY A 600 10.74 44.76 -0.33
C GLY A 600 9.82 45.50 0.63
N TRP A 601 9.88 45.20 1.93
CA TRP A 601 8.96 45.72 2.95
C TRP A 601 9.69 46.44 4.08
N TYR A 602 9.06 47.49 4.61
CA TYR A 602 9.62 48.36 5.63
C TYR A 602 8.59 48.72 6.70
N HIS A 603 8.99 48.75 7.98
CA HIS A 603 8.16 49.36 9.03
C HIS A 603 8.04 50.87 8.82
N TRP A 604 6.84 51.42 8.90
CA TRP A 604 6.50 52.82 8.67
C TRP A 604 7.40 53.74 9.47
N GLU A 605 7.52 53.50 10.78
CA GLU A 605 8.33 54.33 11.67
C GLU A 605 9.82 54.33 11.29
N CYS A 606 10.34 53.19 10.81
CA CYS A 606 11.74 53.06 10.38
C CYS A 606 12.05 53.85 9.09
N VAL A 607 11.03 54.09 8.26
CA VAL A 607 11.14 54.88 7.02
C VAL A 607 10.47 56.25 7.13
N GLY A 608 10.16 56.69 8.35
CA GLY A 608 9.64 58.03 8.64
C GLY A 608 8.18 58.25 8.25
N LEU A 609 7.41 57.18 8.01
CA LEU A 609 5.97 57.25 7.78
C LEU A 609 5.19 57.19 9.09
N SER A 610 4.16 58.02 9.19
CA SER A 610 3.22 58.03 10.32
C SER A 610 1.81 57.58 9.92
N GLN A 611 1.58 57.33 8.63
CA GLN A 611 0.33 56.83 8.05
C GLN A 611 0.61 56.19 6.68
N GLN A 612 -0.30 55.35 6.20
CA GLN A 612 -0.15 54.65 4.91
C GLN A 612 -0.05 55.66 3.76
N PRO A 613 0.94 55.54 2.87
CA PRO A 613 1.00 56.35 1.66
C PRO A 613 -0.22 56.09 0.78
N SER A 614 -0.78 57.15 0.19
CA SER A 614 -1.82 57.01 -0.84
C SER A 614 -1.16 57.14 -2.21
N GLY A 615 -0.93 56.00 -2.86
CA GLY A 615 -0.25 55.91 -4.17
C GLY A 615 1.13 55.23 -4.08
N GLN A 616 1.88 55.29 -5.18
CA GLN A 616 3.16 54.60 -5.30
C GLN A 616 4.18 55.16 -4.29
N TRP A 617 4.78 54.29 -3.49
CA TRP A 617 5.77 54.62 -2.48
C TRP A 617 7.06 53.86 -2.72
N LEU A 618 8.18 54.59 -2.77
CA LEU A 618 9.52 54.03 -2.90
C LEU A 618 10.24 54.21 -1.56
N CYS A 619 10.96 53.18 -1.10
CA CYS A 619 11.77 53.30 0.10
C CYS A 619 12.94 54.28 -0.09
N PRO A 620 13.54 54.77 1.00
CA PRO A 620 14.65 55.73 0.92
C PRO A 620 15.82 55.26 0.04
N ASP A 621 16.09 53.95 -0.03
CA ASP A 621 17.17 53.41 -0.87
C ASP A 621 16.80 53.39 -2.37
N CYS A 622 15.52 53.20 -2.67
CA CYS A 622 14.99 53.14 -4.04
C CYS A 622 14.58 54.51 -4.59
N GLU A 623 14.33 55.50 -3.72
CA GLU A 623 13.96 56.87 -4.12
C GLU A 623 15.13 57.60 -4.81
N PHE A 624 16.39 57.22 -4.53
CA PHE A 624 17.60 57.85 -5.07
C PHE A 624 18.32 57.09 -6.18
N THR A 625 17.81 55.93 -6.61
CA THR A 625 18.44 55.12 -7.67
C THR A 625 17.61 55.16 -8.96
N PRO A 626 17.98 55.98 -9.96
CA PRO A 626 17.26 55.96 -11.23
C PRO A 626 17.74 54.78 -12.07
N TYR A 627 16.87 53.82 -12.39
CA TYR A 627 17.15 52.88 -13.48
C TYR A 627 15.94 52.63 -14.40
N PRO A 628 16.15 52.45 -15.71
CA PRO A 628 15.11 52.46 -16.73
C PRO A 628 14.39 51.12 -16.85
N GLN A 629 13.17 51.20 -17.36
CA GLN A 629 12.25 50.09 -17.58
C GLN A 629 12.81 49.04 -18.55
N VAL A 630 13.05 47.83 -18.04
CA VAL A 630 13.08 46.59 -18.83
C VAL A 630 12.44 45.49 -17.99
N VAL A 631 11.36 44.92 -18.53
CA VAL A 631 10.56 43.85 -17.94
C VAL A 631 11.22 42.51 -18.27
N GLU A 632 11.65 41.76 -17.26
CA GLU A 632 11.85 40.31 -17.35
C GLU A 632 11.01 39.67 -16.24
N HIS A 633 10.11 38.77 -16.65
CA HIS A 633 9.08 38.18 -15.80
C HIS A 633 9.64 37.11 -14.86
N ASN A 634 9.27 37.21 -13.58
CA ASN A 634 9.37 36.12 -12.62
C ASN A 634 8.21 35.13 -12.86
N PRO A 635 8.49 33.82 -13.04
CA PRO A 635 7.46 32.82 -13.31
C PRO A 635 6.42 32.66 -12.18
N ILE A 636 6.72 33.09 -10.95
CA ILE A 636 5.76 33.06 -9.83
C ILE A 636 4.72 34.19 -9.97
N ASP A 637 5.14 35.38 -10.40
CA ASP A 637 4.24 36.51 -10.63
C ASP A 637 3.30 36.25 -11.82
N SER A 638 3.78 35.52 -12.85
CA SER A 638 2.96 35.08 -13.99
C SER A 638 1.84 34.11 -13.59
N ILE A 639 2.01 33.35 -12.51
CA ILE A 639 1.03 32.35 -12.02
C ILE A 639 0.03 33.04 -11.10
N MET A 640 0.49 33.91 -10.20
CA MET A 640 -0.36 34.76 -9.35
C MET A 640 -1.22 35.70 -10.19
N GLN A 641 -0.66 36.29 -11.25
CA GLN A 641 -1.37 37.19 -12.15
C GLN A 641 -2.41 36.45 -13.02
N HIS A 642 -2.12 35.23 -13.50
CA HIS A 642 -3.13 34.40 -14.17
C HIS A 642 -4.26 33.95 -13.24
N ALA A 643 -3.95 33.68 -11.97
CA ALA A 643 -4.95 33.33 -10.96
C ALA A 643 -5.86 34.53 -10.65
N PHE A 644 -5.30 35.75 -10.57
CA PHE A 644 -6.04 37.00 -10.36
C PHE A 644 -6.88 37.41 -11.59
N GLU A 645 -6.33 37.32 -12.79
CA GLU A 645 -7.05 37.64 -14.05
C GLU A 645 -8.22 36.67 -14.29
N SER A 646 -8.08 35.40 -13.84
CA SER A 646 -9.16 34.41 -13.88
C SER A 646 -10.28 34.73 -12.89
N PHE A 647 -9.98 35.40 -11.77
CA PHE A 647 -10.96 35.79 -10.76
C PHE A 647 -11.75 37.05 -11.15
N ALA A 648 -11.11 37.99 -11.87
CA ALA A 648 -11.74 39.24 -12.28
C ALA A 648 -12.77 39.12 -13.42
N MET A 649 -12.72 38.04 -14.22
CA MET A 649 -13.63 37.88 -15.38
C MET A 649 -15.08 37.51 -15.03
N TYR A 650 -15.42 37.21 -13.77
CA TYR A 650 -16.71 36.58 -13.43
C TYR A 650 -17.61 37.34 -12.46
N SER A 651 -17.33 38.60 -12.16
CA SER A 651 -18.18 39.40 -11.26
C SER A 651 -19.34 40.15 -11.91
N TYR A 652 -19.68 39.95 -13.21
CA TYR A 652 -20.86 40.60 -13.82
C TYR A 652 -21.55 39.73 -14.89
N PRO A 653 -22.84 39.36 -14.70
CA PRO A 653 -23.65 38.76 -15.75
C PRO A 653 -24.24 39.87 -16.64
N GLY A 654 -23.68 40.02 -17.84
CA GLY A 654 -24.36 40.61 -19.00
C GLY A 654 -24.30 42.14 -19.14
N GLN A 655 -23.38 42.62 -19.97
CA GLN A 655 -23.63 43.59 -21.05
C GLN A 655 -22.41 43.64 -21.98
N GLY A 656 -22.64 44.03 -23.23
CA GLY A 656 -21.79 43.77 -24.38
C GLY A 656 -20.38 44.37 -24.35
N ILE A 657 -19.60 43.83 -25.27
CA ILE A 657 -18.26 44.22 -25.72
C ILE A 657 -18.19 45.75 -25.92
N ASP A 658 -17.41 46.43 -25.10
CA ASP A 658 -16.38 47.40 -25.50
C ASP A 658 -15.83 48.12 -24.25
N ASP A 659 -14.50 48.31 -24.23
CA ASP A 659 -13.71 49.27 -23.44
C ASP A 659 -14.08 49.48 -21.97
N PHE A 660 -13.23 49.10 -21.01
CA PHE A 660 -13.05 49.95 -19.82
C PHE A 660 -11.69 49.79 -19.12
N THR A 661 -11.03 50.95 -19.04
CA THR A 661 -10.00 51.37 -18.10
C THR A 661 -10.28 51.00 -16.64
N LEU A 662 -9.25 50.49 -15.97
CA LEU A 662 -9.14 50.33 -14.52
C LEU A 662 -9.16 51.69 -13.80
N THR A 663 -10.25 52.02 -13.11
CA THR A 663 -10.19 52.95 -11.96
C THR A 663 -11.28 52.66 -10.93
N ASN A 664 -10.81 52.47 -9.69
CA ASN A 664 -11.43 52.75 -8.40
C ASN A 664 -12.35 51.72 -7.71
N HIS A 665 -11.91 51.40 -6.48
CA HIS A 665 -12.64 51.13 -5.23
C HIS A 665 -12.77 49.67 -4.75
N PRO A 666 -12.90 49.41 -3.43
CA PRO A 666 -11.76 49.28 -2.51
C PRO A 666 -11.90 48.01 -1.65
N TYR A 667 -11.37 46.88 -2.09
CA TYR A 667 -11.17 45.74 -1.21
C TYR A 667 -9.90 45.04 -1.66
N HIS A 668 -8.78 45.47 -1.08
CA HIS A 668 -7.49 44.80 -1.21
C HIS A 668 -6.90 44.62 0.18
N TRP A 669 -6.66 43.35 0.47
CA TRP A 669 -5.86 42.81 1.57
C TRP A 669 -4.38 43.12 1.36
#